data_AF-A0A388TB16-F1
#
_entry.id   AF-A0A388TB16-F1
#
_cell.length_a   1.000
_cell.length_b   1.000
_cell.length_c   1.000
_cell.angle_alpha   90.00
_cell.angle_beta   90.00
_cell.angle_gamma   90.00
#
_symmetry.space_group_name_H-M   'P 1'
#
loop_
_entity.id
_entity.type
_entity.pdbx_description
1 polymer ?
#
loop_
_entity_poly.entity_id
_entity_poly.type
_entity_poly.pdbx_seq_one_letter_code
_entity_poly.pdbx_strand_id
1 'polypeptide(L)'
;MEISIYSKLSNDELKKLHEQLAAKYGAALHDSTRSLEERRLTKLVAKRLKQPDKQNEELYSIREFVKEYIYRELKELALIIYLAMDKRKDFGVMGEQRVSISFCRSILNIPNNREVTQFDADRFRRILDECDKRHGNKSGDAYFAQIRNFSLDLLSKKYPYHSFVDMLVLLDLLDTDYYLFSTLGAYKVSFIFGLVEKKEIENNKVYIMRQEYIRSPQYTLSLAAEVYQDATMIRHEACEVIFFNKWQKFFDQSKAERKHALHHVNSALREGIKAKALAFYGAQKTEDVLNIKETFIQEMIDGILWHEMGHHVSHGDIDPVQLAFRENMTQGEGVGSVLLEALADWAPACGQRKGAFTRFLELSKVDLNKATRDVYVYLSDNWFVDESEEFMGLTSNVLVGLAVYFLKNDGAVDFTRLAAEKDQIYGFLQKRLKNLFEKLLNIIYNAIYDVGIHRLDYKALAKEVHKLYQGTRNARSLEELPKFPAYWVNVVVYLRKFSKAGWEKYQEALNEEASLLEQMILKVITKGQTEKYNNSLREYIVTRAKELGLIQILPEIDSTAAVRAACAAMKMPDAVLEKVQVKFTEIMNNKPYEISISYDGEKDPFIAAVQEMLLKSGYGSIKSGMLIGEYYNPEVGTEERKQYIKNELESLRDQLESEMYPEIDILRVNGKYPAAKPIIEELLQTVTFLDGHKLAEKIKNVEFSPLDNDALLEVFVPLKRGYMDWNTSQAIWRINQDLRPDEFMLQWTIDRDFLEALIEAYS
;
A
#
# COMPACT_ATOMS: atom_id res chain seq x y z
N MET A 1 7.24 22.47 -5.66
CA MET A 1 5.91 23.01 -5.32
C MET A 1 6.11 24.41 -4.80
N GLU A 2 5.58 25.41 -5.48
CA GLU A 2 5.42 26.75 -4.89
C GLU A 2 4.22 26.65 -3.95
N ILE A 3 4.47 26.70 -2.65
CA ILE A 3 3.39 26.61 -1.65
C ILE A 3 2.83 27.98 -1.31
N SER A 4 3.57 29.05 -1.62
CA SER A 4 3.21 30.43 -1.35
C SER A 4 3.94 31.40 -2.28
N ILE A 5 3.56 32.68 -2.22
CA ILE A 5 4.28 33.77 -2.91
C ILE A 5 5.73 33.95 -2.43
N TYR A 6 6.10 33.38 -1.28
CA TYR A 6 7.44 33.48 -0.68
C TYR A 6 8.32 32.24 -0.94
N SER A 7 7.85 31.26 -1.72
CA SER A 7 8.61 30.04 -1.98
C SER A 7 9.97 30.26 -2.65
N LYS A 8 10.17 31.43 -3.30
CA LYS A 8 11.45 31.82 -3.92
C LYS A 8 12.41 32.54 -2.97
N LEU A 9 11.97 32.95 -1.78
CA LEU A 9 12.86 33.58 -0.80
C LEU A 9 13.86 32.55 -0.25
N SER A 10 15.09 32.99 -0.01
CA SER A 10 16.06 32.26 0.80
C SER A 10 15.63 32.17 2.28
N ASN A 11 16.22 31.25 3.04
CA ASN A 11 15.93 31.13 4.48
C ASN A 11 16.29 32.41 5.26
N ASP A 12 17.36 33.10 4.87
CA ASP A 12 17.78 34.36 5.50
C ASP A 12 16.80 35.50 5.22
N GLU A 13 16.29 35.60 3.99
CA GLU A 13 15.26 36.59 3.63
C GLU A 13 13.96 36.30 4.37
N LEU A 14 13.56 35.03 4.45
CA LEU A 14 12.35 34.63 5.16
C LEU A 14 12.47 34.92 6.67
N LYS A 15 13.64 34.72 7.26
CA LYS A 15 13.92 35.07 8.66
C LYS A 15 13.88 36.59 8.90
N LYS A 16 14.41 37.40 8.00
CA LYS A 16 14.28 38.88 8.09
C LYS A 16 12.81 39.31 8.03
N LEU A 17 12.02 38.68 7.15
CA LEU A 17 10.58 38.95 7.07
C LEU A 17 9.85 38.51 8.34
N HIS A 18 10.23 37.38 8.93
CA HIS A 18 9.73 36.92 10.23
C HIS A 18 9.96 37.97 11.32
N GLU A 19 11.19 38.47 11.46
CA GLU A 19 11.54 39.49 12.45
C GLU A 19 10.71 40.78 12.27
N GLN A 20 10.50 41.22 11.03
CA GLN A 20 9.68 42.39 10.70
C GLN A 20 8.21 42.20 11.09
N LEU A 21 7.62 41.06 10.72
CA LEU A 21 6.21 40.76 11.00
C LEU A 21 5.99 40.49 12.49
N ALA A 22 6.94 39.85 13.15
CA ALA A 22 6.93 39.62 14.59
C ALA A 22 6.95 40.94 15.36
N ALA A 23 7.82 41.89 14.98
CA ALA A 23 7.82 43.23 15.55
C ALA A 23 6.51 44.00 15.27
N LYS A 24 5.90 43.77 14.10
CA LYS A 24 4.67 44.48 13.67
C LYS A 24 3.41 43.94 14.37
N TYR A 25 3.27 42.63 14.55
CA TYR A 25 2.02 42.02 15.00
C TYR A 25 2.15 41.04 16.18
N GLY A 26 3.35 40.48 16.42
CA GLY A 26 3.55 39.39 17.38
C GLY A 26 3.07 39.69 18.79
N ALA A 27 3.48 40.84 19.34
CA ALA A 27 3.07 41.26 20.69
C ALA A 27 1.54 41.35 20.83
N ALA A 28 0.83 41.85 19.81
CA ALA A 28 -0.63 41.98 19.86
C ALA A 28 -1.36 40.65 19.65
N LEU A 29 -0.83 39.76 18.79
CA LEU A 29 -1.41 38.43 18.55
C LEU A 29 -1.29 37.52 19.79
N HIS A 30 -0.24 37.71 20.59
CA HIS A 30 0.06 36.88 21.75
C HIS A 30 -0.33 37.50 23.11
N ASP A 31 -0.90 38.70 23.11
CA ASP A 31 -1.36 39.36 24.34
C ASP A 31 -2.62 38.68 24.90
N SER A 32 -2.44 37.79 25.88
CA SER A 32 -3.54 37.05 26.52
C SER A 32 -4.45 37.93 27.38
N THR A 33 -4.08 39.20 27.63
CA THR A 33 -4.95 40.15 28.35
C THR A 33 -6.05 40.75 27.46
N ARG A 34 -5.92 40.60 26.13
CA ARG A 34 -6.91 41.04 25.14
C ARG A 34 -7.88 39.92 24.79
N SER A 35 -9.10 40.30 24.41
CA SER A 35 -10.07 39.34 23.87
C SER A 35 -9.58 38.72 22.56
N LEU A 36 -10.08 37.52 22.23
CA LEU A 36 -9.74 36.85 20.96
C LEU A 36 -10.06 37.74 19.75
N GLU A 37 -11.19 38.45 19.79
CA GLU A 37 -11.61 39.35 18.71
C GLU A 37 -10.63 40.52 18.51
N GLU A 38 -10.11 41.11 19.59
CA GLU A 38 -9.13 42.21 19.50
C GLU A 38 -7.77 41.77 18.98
N ARG A 39 -7.46 40.48 19.13
CA ARG A 39 -6.22 39.85 18.67
C ARG A 39 -6.29 39.41 17.21
N ARG A 40 -7.49 39.32 16.61
CA ARG A 40 -7.65 38.88 15.21
C ARG A 40 -6.82 39.74 14.27
N LEU A 41 -6.12 39.09 13.35
CA LEU A 41 -5.22 39.77 12.41
C LEU A 41 -5.97 40.82 11.58
N THR A 42 -7.19 40.50 11.13
CA THR A 42 -8.07 41.42 10.41
C THR A 42 -8.28 42.73 11.16
N LYS A 43 -8.52 42.67 12.49
CA LYS A 43 -8.65 43.87 13.34
C LYS A 43 -7.33 44.60 13.53
N LEU A 44 -6.23 43.88 13.70
CA LEU A 44 -4.90 44.48 13.87
C LEU A 44 -4.44 45.21 12.60
N VAL A 45 -4.68 44.63 11.43
CA VAL A 45 -4.37 45.23 10.12
C VAL A 45 -5.28 46.44 9.88
N ALA A 46 -6.59 46.33 10.12
CA ALA A 46 -7.52 47.45 9.95
C ALA A 46 -7.22 48.66 10.87
N LYS A 47 -6.65 48.42 12.06
CA LYS A 47 -6.18 49.51 12.94
C LYS A 47 -4.96 50.25 12.37
N ARG A 48 -4.11 49.58 11.59
CA ARG A 48 -2.87 50.15 11.02
C ARG A 48 -3.08 50.74 9.62
N LEU A 49 -3.90 50.10 8.78
CA LEU A 49 -4.13 50.48 7.39
C LEU A 49 -5.58 50.89 7.22
N LYS A 50 -5.84 52.06 6.60
CA LYS A 50 -7.20 52.60 6.42
C LYS A 50 -7.85 52.19 5.09
N GLN A 51 -7.07 51.78 4.10
CA GLN A 51 -7.56 51.44 2.75
C GLN A 51 -7.86 49.94 2.65
N PRO A 52 -9.08 49.52 2.26
CA PRO A 52 -9.46 48.10 2.20
C PRO A 52 -8.55 47.23 1.32
N ASP A 53 -8.16 47.71 0.14
CA ASP A 53 -7.30 46.93 -0.76
C ASP A 53 -5.94 46.64 -0.13
N LYS A 54 -5.33 47.65 0.50
CA LYS A 54 -4.06 47.49 1.24
C LYS A 54 -4.20 46.60 2.47
N GLN A 55 -5.36 46.61 3.13
CA GLN A 55 -5.63 45.68 4.23
C GLN A 55 -5.64 44.24 3.69
N ASN A 56 -6.32 43.99 2.57
CA ASN A 56 -6.40 42.66 1.97
C ASN A 56 -5.03 42.16 1.49
N GLU A 57 -4.24 43.01 0.83
CA GLU A 57 -2.87 42.69 0.41
C GLU A 57 -1.98 42.33 1.60
N GLU A 58 -2.05 43.11 2.68
CA GLU A 58 -1.28 42.87 3.91
C GLU A 58 -1.73 41.57 4.60
N LEU A 59 -3.03 41.31 4.69
CA LEU A 59 -3.58 40.08 5.26
C LEU A 59 -3.13 38.86 4.47
N TYR A 60 -3.27 38.90 3.14
CA TYR A 60 -2.82 37.84 2.25
C TYR A 60 -1.31 37.60 2.43
N SER A 61 -0.51 38.66 2.38
CA SER A 61 0.94 38.58 2.57
C SER A 61 1.34 37.93 3.90
N ILE A 62 0.70 38.30 5.01
CA ILE A 62 1.03 37.71 6.33
C ILE A 62 0.62 36.23 6.37
N ARG A 63 -0.56 35.88 5.86
CA ARG A 63 -1.06 34.49 5.82
C ARG A 63 -0.15 33.60 4.97
N GLU A 64 0.27 34.07 3.81
CA GLU A 64 1.20 33.37 2.93
C GLU A 64 2.59 33.21 3.55
N PHE A 65 3.07 34.24 4.25
CA PHE A 65 4.33 34.17 5.00
C PHE A 65 4.28 33.10 6.08
N VAL A 66 3.23 33.11 6.92
CA VAL A 66 3.08 32.14 8.01
C VAL A 66 3.02 30.71 7.46
N LYS A 67 2.29 30.51 6.35
CA LYS A 67 2.21 29.21 5.65
C LYS A 67 3.59 28.71 5.21
N GLU A 68 4.36 29.56 4.51
CA GLU A 68 5.72 29.22 4.04
C GLU A 68 6.66 28.92 5.21
N TYR A 69 6.63 29.77 6.24
CA TYR A 69 7.52 29.67 7.39
C TYR A 69 7.28 28.37 8.17
N ILE A 70 6.02 28.06 8.49
CA ILE A 70 5.64 26.81 9.16
C ILE A 70 6.07 25.60 8.32
N TYR A 71 5.78 25.62 7.01
CA TYR A 71 6.16 24.51 6.13
C TYR A 71 7.67 24.23 6.15
N ARG A 72 8.52 25.25 6.03
CA ARG A 72 9.98 25.04 5.98
C ARG A 72 10.52 24.47 7.28
N GLU A 73 10.09 25.02 8.41
CA GLU A 73 10.51 24.55 9.73
C GLU A 73 10.03 23.12 10.00
N LEU A 74 8.78 22.79 9.63
CA LEU A 74 8.24 21.45 9.76
C LEU A 74 8.86 20.46 8.79
N LYS A 75 9.22 20.87 7.57
CA LYS A 75 9.93 20.02 6.61
C LYS A 75 11.31 19.64 7.13
N GLU A 76 12.05 20.60 7.67
CA GLU A 76 13.34 20.34 8.31
C GLU A 76 13.19 19.36 9.49
N LEU A 77 12.19 19.59 10.36
CA LEU A 77 11.88 18.68 11.46
C LEU A 77 11.51 17.27 10.98
N ALA A 78 10.71 17.15 9.92
CA ALA A 78 10.32 15.86 9.35
C ALA A 78 11.53 15.07 8.81
N LEU A 79 12.47 15.74 8.13
CA LEU A 79 13.71 15.12 7.67
C LEU A 79 14.57 14.64 8.85
N ILE A 80 14.67 15.44 9.92
CA ILE A 80 15.37 15.04 11.15
C ILE A 80 14.71 13.83 11.82
N ILE A 81 13.38 13.78 11.87
CA ILE A 81 12.64 12.61 12.38
C ILE A 81 12.98 11.37 11.54
N TYR A 82 12.99 11.48 10.21
CA TYR A 82 13.32 10.36 9.33
C TYR A 82 14.76 9.88 9.55
N LEU A 83 15.74 10.79 9.64
CA LEU A 83 17.14 10.44 9.95
C LEU A 83 17.27 9.74 11.31
N ALA A 84 16.48 10.14 12.31
CA ALA A 84 16.45 9.47 13.61
C ALA A 84 15.86 8.05 13.50
N MET A 85 14.81 7.84 12.68
CA MET A 85 14.22 6.53 12.41
C MET A 85 15.22 5.60 11.70
N ASP A 86 15.79 6.08 10.60
CA ASP A 86 16.73 5.31 9.77
C ASP A 86 17.99 4.92 10.53
N LYS A 87 18.63 5.86 11.24
CA LYS A 87 19.86 5.57 12.00
C LYS A 87 19.63 4.69 13.24
N ARG A 88 18.39 4.64 13.76
CA ARG A 88 18.02 3.73 14.86
C ARG A 88 17.43 2.41 14.37
N LYS A 89 17.16 2.29 13.06
CA LYS A 89 16.44 1.17 12.44
C LYS A 89 15.11 0.88 13.15
N ASP A 90 14.42 1.94 13.53
CA ASP A 90 13.13 1.89 14.22
C ASP A 90 12.11 2.68 13.41
N PHE A 91 11.33 1.95 12.62
CA PHE A 91 10.28 2.49 11.76
C PHE A 91 8.87 2.25 12.34
N GLY A 92 8.79 1.76 13.58
CA GLY A 92 7.54 1.36 14.20
C GLY A 92 6.82 0.24 13.45
N VAL A 93 5.51 0.12 13.67
CA VAL A 93 4.65 -0.95 13.13
C VAL A 93 4.46 -0.88 11.61
N MET A 94 4.71 0.27 10.99
CA MET A 94 4.52 0.47 9.55
C MET A 94 5.66 -0.12 8.72
N GLY A 95 6.83 -0.34 9.32
CA GLY A 95 8.01 -0.86 8.64
C GLY A 95 8.72 0.16 7.75
N GLU A 96 9.98 -0.13 7.42
CA GLU A 96 10.87 0.76 6.68
C GLU A 96 10.32 1.13 5.30
N GLN A 97 9.88 0.13 4.52
CA GLN A 97 9.46 0.34 3.13
C GLN A 97 8.26 1.28 3.01
N ARG A 98 7.19 1.06 3.79
CA ARG A 98 5.99 1.90 3.76
C ARG A 98 6.28 3.34 4.18
N VAL A 99 7.11 3.52 5.22
CA VAL A 99 7.54 4.85 5.68
C VAL A 99 8.37 5.54 4.60
N SER A 100 9.35 4.84 4.03
CA SER A 100 10.29 5.38 3.04
C SER A 100 9.57 5.84 1.77
N ILE A 101 8.72 4.99 1.19
CA ILE A 101 7.97 5.30 -0.03
C ILE A 101 7.00 6.48 0.22
N SER A 102 6.25 6.42 1.31
CA SER A 102 5.27 7.47 1.66
C SER A 102 5.93 8.83 1.91
N PHE A 103 7.08 8.84 2.60
CA PHE A 103 7.77 10.07 2.94
C PHE A 103 8.57 10.62 1.75
N CYS A 104 9.19 9.76 0.94
CA CYS A 104 9.78 10.12 -0.35
C CYS A 104 8.77 10.87 -1.24
N ARG A 105 7.55 10.32 -1.37
CA ARG A 105 6.45 10.96 -2.11
C ARG A 105 6.13 12.36 -1.58
N SER A 106 6.06 12.53 -0.26
CA SER A 106 5.80 13.84 0.36
C SER A 106 6.92 14.85 0.09
N ILE A 107 8.18 14.46 0.29
CA ILE A 107 9.32 15.36 0.14
C ILE A 107 9.55 15.77 -1.32
N LEU A 108 9.35 14.85 -2.26
CA LEU A 108 9.53 15.09 -3.69
C LEU A 108 8.27 15.59 -4.39
N ASN A 109 7.12 15.64 -3.70
CA ASN A 109 5.80 15.96 -4.26
C ASN A 109 5.44 15.08 -5.47
N ILE A 110 5.57 13.76 -5.32
CA ILE A 110 5.29 12.81 -6.39
C ILE A 110 3.76 12.65 -6.54
N PRO A 111 3.17 12.85 -7.74
CA PRO A 111 1.73 12.72 -7.96
C PRO A 111 1.19 11.34 -7.55
N ASN A 112 0.04 11.31 -6.87
CA ASN A 112 -0.55 10.09 -6.27
C ASN A 112 -0.84 8.95 -7.26
N ASN A 113 -0.98 9.26 -8.55
CA ASN A 113 -1.20 8.29 -9.64
C ASN A 113 0.09 7.72 -10.25
N ARG A 114 1.27 8.11 -9.75
CA ARG A 114 2.57 7.64 -10.24
C ARG A 114 3.29 6.87 -9.15
N GLU A 115 3.91 5.74 -9.48
CA GLU A 115 4.77 4.99 -8.56
C GLU A 115 6.07 5.74 -8.23
N VAL A 116 6.68 5.40 -7.09
CA VAL A 116 7.98 5.96 -6.68
C VAL A 116 9.07 5.12 -7.34
N THR A 117 9.88 5.74 -8.21
CA THR A 117 10.92 5.04 -8.97
C THR A 117 12.27 5.03 -8.23
N GLN A 118 13.24 4.24 -8.71
CA GLN A 118 14.61 4.28 -8.17
C GLN A 118 15.24 5.67 -8.29
N PHE A 119 14.97 6.40 -9.38
CA PHE A 119 15.43 7.78 -9.55
C PHE A 119 14.89 8.71 -8.46
N ASP A 120 13.62 8.53 -8.08
CA ASP A 120 13.02 9.27 -6.97
C ASP A 120 13.69 8.90 -5.63
N ALA A 121 13.93 7.60 -5.40
CA ALA A 121 14.63 7.14 -4.20
C ALA A 121 16.05 7.74 -4.08
N ASP A 122 16.81 7.78 -5.17
CA ASP A 122 18.16 8.37 -5.19
C ASP A 122 18.15 9.89 -4.99
N ARG A 123 17.12 10.57 -5.52
CA ARG A 123 16.92 12.01 -5.28
C ARG A 123 16.56 12.27 -3.81
N PHE A 124 15.68 11.45 -3.24
CA PHE A 124 15.30 11.54 -1.84
C PHE A 124 16.49 11.30 -0.91
N ARG A 125 17.31 10.28 -1.17
CA ARG A 125 18.57 10.02 -0.44
C ARG A 125 19.51 11.23 -0.46
N ARG A 126 19.70 11.88 -1.61
CA ARG A 126 20.51 13.11 -1.70
C ARG A 126 20.00 14.23 -0.78
N ILE A 127 18.68 14.42 -0.70
CA ILE A 127 18.08 15.41 0.21
C ILE A 127 18.36 15.03 1.67
N LEU A 128 18.26 13.74 2.02
CA LEU A 128 18.58 13.26 3.35
C LEU A 128 20.07 13.45 3.68
N ASP A 129 20.99 13.13 2.76
CA ASP A 129 22.42 13.32 2.95
C ASP A 129 22.79 14.79 3.16
N GLU A 130 22.17 15.70 2.40
CA GLU A 130 22.34 17.14 2.59
C GLU A 130 21.80 17.60 3.95
N CYS A 131 20.67 17.05 4.39
CA CYS A 131 20.14 17.30 5.74
C CYS A 131 21.08 16.76 6.82
N ASP A 132 21.55 15.52 6.71
CA ASP A 132 22.48 14.89 7.65
C ASP A 132 23.76 15.73 7.78
N LYS A 133 24.34 16.12 6.64
CA LYS A 133 25.52 17.00 6.58
C LYS A 133 25.30 18.35 7.25
N ARG A 134 24.18 19.03 6.97
CA ARG A 134 23.83 20.34 7.60
C ARG A 134 23.73 20.25 9.12
N HIS A 135 23.33 19.09 9.65
CA HIS A 135 23.25 18.85 11.09
C HIS A 135 24.49 18.15 11.68
N GLY A 136 25.56 17.97 10.90
CA GLY A 136 26.82 17.42 11.37
C GLY A 136 26.87 15.89 11.49
N ASN A 137 26.09 15.16 10.68
CA ASN A 137 26.07 13.71 10.58
C ASN A 137 25.90 13.00 11.93
N LYS A 138 24.85 13.37 12.68
CA LYS A 138 24.66 12.89 14.07
C LYS A 138 24.24 11.42 14.13
N SER A 139 24.39 10.81 15.30
CA SER A 139 23.76 9.50 15.59
C SER A 139 22.24 9.64 15.70
N GLY A 140 21.52 8.53 15.57
CA GLY A 140 20.06 8.51 15.70
C GLY A 140 19.57 9.01 17.06
N ASP A 141 20.26 8.69 18.16
CA ASP A 141 19.92 9.18 19.50
C ASP A 141 20.16 10.70 19.66
N ALA A 142 21.20 11.22 19.01
CA ALA A 142 21.47 12.66 19.02
C ALA A 142 20.41 13.43 18.21
N TYR A 143 19.94 12.90 17.08
CA TYR A 143 18.78 13.45 16.38
C TYR A 143 17.51 13.38 17.22
N PHE A 144 17.28 12.26 17.90
CA PHE A 144 16.14 12.10 18.80
C PHE A 144 16.17 13.11 19.96
N ALA A 145 17.34 13.40 20.53
CA ALA A 145 17.51 14.46 21.52
C ALA A 145 17.25 15.86 20.93
N GLN A 146 17.66 16.10 19.68
CA GLN A 146 17.39 17.36 18.97
C GLN A 146 15.88 17.58 18.77
N ILE A 147 15.13 16.55 18.39
CA ILE A 147 13.66 16.62 18.26
C ILE A 147 13.01 17.03 19.60
N ARG A 148 13.49 16.49 20.72
CA ARG A 148 12.98 16.85 22.06
C ARG A 148 13.22 18.32 22.44
N ASN A 149 14.24 18.94 21.87
CA ASN A 149 14.56 20.34 22.12
C ASN A 149 14.03 21.26 21.02
N PHE A 150 13.33 20.73 20.02
CA PHE A 150 12.76 21.52 18.94
C PHE A 150 11.66 22.44 19.45
N SER A 151 11.72 23.70 19.02
CA SER A 151 10.65 24.69 19.19
C SER A 151 10.51 25.51 17.92
N LEU A 152 9.29 25.68 17.45
CA LEU A 152 8.98 26.58 16.35
C LEU A 152 8.86 28.00 16.90
N ASP A 153 9.63 28.95 16.36
CA ASP A 153 9.47 30.38 16.69
C ASP A 153 8.58 31.05 15.64
N LEU A 154 7.38 31.47 16.03
CA LEU A 154 6.43 32.10 15.12
C LEU A 154 5.89 33.39 15.73
N LEU A 155 6.15 34.51 15.05
CA LEU A 155 5.69 35.85 15.44
C LEU A 155 6.04 36.21 16.90
N SER A 156 7.28 35.92 17.32
CA SER A 156 7.82 36.15 18.68
C SER A 156 7.31 35.22 19.78
N LYS A 157 6.55 34.16 19.45
CA LYS A 157 6.22 33.10 20.40
C LYS A 157 6.91 31.79 20.00
N LYS A 158 7.58 31.16 20.97
CA LYS A 158 8.14 29.83 20.81
C LYS A 158 7.13 28.77 21.20
N TYR A 159 6.91 27.82 20.29
CA TYR A 159 6.05 26.67 20.46
C TYR A 159 6.93 25.42 20.53
N PRO A 160 7.25 24.88 21.72
CA PRO A 160 7.90 23.59 21.82
C PRO A 160 7.00 22.50 21.19
N TYR A 161 7.61 21.41 20.70
CA TYR A 161 6.88 20.36 19.96
C TYR A 161 5.63 19.80 20.67
N HIS A 162 5.65 19.71 22.00
CA HIS A 162 4.54 19.19 22.81
C HIS A 162 3.38 20.20 22.98
N SER A 163 3.54 21.42 22.46
CA SER A 163 2.57 22.51 22.52
C SER A 163 2.14 22.98 21.12
N PHE A 164 2.39 22.20 20.07
CA PHE A 164 1.92 22.54 18.72
C PHE A 164 0.40 22.72 18.66
N VAL A 165 -0.36 22.07 19.55
CA VAL A 165 -1.80 22.32 19.74
C VAL A 165 -2.09 23.79 20.05
N ASP A 166 -1.21 24.51 20.76
CA ASP A 166 -1.39 25.93 21.06
C ASP A 166 -1.23 26.84 19.83
N MET A 167 -0.59 26.34 18.75
CA MET A 167 -0.50 27.08 17.50
C MET A 167 -1.87 27.21 16.83
N LEU A 168 -2.82 26.32 17.11
CA LEU A 168 -4.15 26.35 16.52
C LEU A 168 -4.87 27.67 16.83
N VAL A 169 -4.71 28.17 18.06
CA VAL A 169 -5.25 29.47 18.45
C VAL A 169 -4.67 30.59 17.59
N LEU A 170 -3.37 30.53 17.27
CA LEU A 170 -2.75 31.52 16.39
C LEU A 170 -3.32 31.40 14.97
N LEU A 171 -3.42 30.20 14.41
CA LEU A 171 -3.98 29.99 13.07
C LEU A 171 -5.43 30.48 12.96
N ASP A 172 -6.25 30.26 13.99
CA ASP A 172 -7.61 30.79 14.06
C ASP A 172 -7.63 32.33 14.15
N LEU A 173 -6.67 32.96 14.85
CA LEU A 173 -6.54 34.42 14.90
C LEU A 173 -6.08 35.03 13.55
N LEU A 174 -5.34 34.26 12.75
CA LEU A 174 -4.93 34.64 11.40
C LEU A 174 -6.06 34.42 10.38
N ASP A 175 -7.08 33.64 10.74
CA ASP A 175 -8.23 33.30 9.89
C ASP A 175 -7.75 32.65 8.58
N THR A 176 -7.09 31.50 8.74
CA THR A 176 -6.45 30.73 7.67
C THR A 176 -7.24 29.45 7.36
N ASP A 177 -7.11 28.99 6.12
CA ASP A 177 -7.66 27.74 5.60
C ASP A 177 -6.74 26.53 5.79
N TYR A 178 -5.49 26.76 6.21
CA TYR A 178 -4.55 25.71 6.58
C TYR A 178 -4.54 25.40 8.09
N TYR A 179 -4.12 24.19 8.44
CA TYR A 179 -4.13 23.66 9.80
C TYR A 179 -2.92 22.77 10.08
N LEU A 180 -2.47 22.75 11.34
CA LEU A 180 -1.44 21.86 11.84
C LEU A 180 -2.07 20.83 12.77
N PHE A 181 -2.27 19.61 12.30
CA PHE A 181 -2.64 18.50 13.16
C PHE A 181 -1.38 17.90 13.78
N SER A 182 -1.35 17.70 15.10
CA SER A 182 -0.18 17.15 15.79
C SER A 182 -0.55 16.23 16.94
N THR A 183 0.13 15.10 17.07
CA THR A 183 -0.01 14.14 18.17
C THR A 183 1.35 13.80 18.78
N LEU A 184 1.33 13.20 19.97
CA LEU A 184 2.54 12.70 20.63
C LEU A 184 2.76 11.23 20.25
N GLY A 185 3.68 10.98 19.32
CA GLY A 185 4.03 9.61 18.88
C GLY A 185 5.27 9.02 19.55
N ALA A 186 5.72 7.85 19.07
CA ALA A 186 6.95 7.18 19.52
C ALA A 186 8.19 8.09 19.42
N TYR A 187 8.24 8.90 18.36
CA TYR A 187 9.27 9.91 18.12
C TYR A 187 8.95 11.28 18.75
N LYS A 188 8.09 11.30 19.77
CA LYS A 188 7.63 12.47 20.56
C LYS A 188 6.70 13.44 19.83
N VAL A 189 6.82 13.57 18.52
CA VAL A 189 5.90 14.38 17.72
C VAL A 189 5.60 13.71 16.39
N SER A 190 4.33 13.68 16.04
CA SER A 190 3.83 13.37 14.70
C SER A 190 2.97 14.55 14.27
N PHE A 191 3.07 14.97 13.01
CA PHE A 191 2.28 16.10 12.51
C PHE A 191 1.94 16.00 11.02
N ILE A 192 0.85 16.67 10.64
CA ILE A 192 0.50 16.98 9.25
C ILE A 192 0.11 18.45 9.18
N PHE A 193 0.68 19.17 8.21
CA PHE A 193 0.36 20.56 7.92
C PHE A 193 -0.15 20.68 6.49
N GLY A 194 -1.30 21.33 6.32
CA GLY A 194 -1.95 21.37 5.01
C GLY A 194 -3.22 22.20 4.98
N LEU A 195 -3.82 22.27 3.79
CA LEU A 195 -5.12 22.90 3.55
C LEU A 195 -6.23 22.01 4.11
N VAL A 196 -7.16 22.58 4.87
CA VAL A 196 -8.26 21.83 5.48
C VAL A 196 -9.63 22.42 5.16
N GLU A 197 -10.60 21.53 5.04
CA GLU A 197 -12.00 21.84 5.22
C GLU A 197 -12.40 21.50 6.66
N LYS A 198 -12.90 22.49 7.39
CA LYS A 198 -13.35 22.33 8.78
C LYS A 198 -14.84 21.99 8.81
N LYS A 199 -15.22 20.92 9.51
CA LYS A 199 -16.61 20.56 9.83
C LYS A 199 -16.73 20.40 11.34
N GLU A 200 -17.90 20.70 11.86
CA GLU A 200 -18.23 20.47 13.28
C GLU A 200 -19.44 19.55 13.33
N ILE A 201 -19.30 18.44 14.05
CA ILE A 201 -20.37 17.47 14.29
C ILE A 201 -20.57 17.42 15.79
N GLU A 202 -21.63 18.08 16.26
CA GLU A 202 -21.87 18.37 17.67
C GLU A 202 -20.67 19.06 18.34
N ASN A 203 -19.86 18.31 19.10
CA ASN A 203 -18.69 18.80 19.82
C ASN A 203 -17.36 18.27 19.23
N ASN A 204 -17.42 17.49 18.15
CA ASN A 204 -16.23 16.97 17.48
C ASN A 204 -15.83 17.88 16.32
N LYS A 205 -14.55 18.24 16.29
CA LYS A 205 -13.95 19.02 15.20
C LYS A 205 -13.37 18.08 14.15
N VAL A 206 -13.99 18.07 12.97
CA VAL A 206 -13.58 17.26 11.84
C VAL A 206 -12.76 18.11 10.87
N TYR A 207 -11.55 17.66 10.55
CA TYR A 207 -10.65 18.32 9.61
C TYR A 207 -10.40 17.40 8.42
N ILE A 208 -10.96 17.75 7.26
CA ILE A 208 -10.67 17.05 6.01
C ILE A 208 -9.46 17.75 5.38
N MET A 209 -8.29 17.13 5.47
CA MET A 209 -7.04 17.61 4.87
C MET A 209 -7.11 17.42 3.36
N ARG A 210 -7.44 18.50 2.65
CA ARG A 210 -7.61 18.52 1.18
C ARG A 210 -6.27 18.47 0.44
N GLN A 211 -5.24 19.06 1.03
CA GLN A 211 -3.87 19.02 0.51
C GLN A 211 -2.88 18.96 1.67
N GLU A 212 -1.91 18.05 1.61
CA GLU A 212 -0.85 17.90 2.61
C GLU A 212 0.41 18.63 2.13
N TYR A 213 0.73 19.78 2.72
CA TYR A 213 1.96 20.49 2.38
C TYR A 213 3.18 19.73 2.89
N ILE A 214 3.12 19.26 4.13
CA ILE A 214 4.17 18.44 4.74
C ILE A 214 3.58 17.56 5.84
N ARG A 215 4.15 16.37 6.02
CA ARG A 215 3.86 15.47 7.11
C ARG A 215 5.13 14.88 7.71
N SER A 216 5.08 14.52 8.98
CA SER A 216 6.12 13.72 9.60
C SER A 216 6.10 12.29 9.01
N PRO A 217 7.25 11.58 8.95
CA PRO A 217 7.37 10.29 8.27
C PRO A 217 6.47 9.19 8.83
N GLN A 218 6.01 9.32 10.07
CA GLN A 218 5.09 8.38 10.71
C GLN A 218 3.68 8.38 10.10
N TYR A 219 3.26 9.47 9.43
CA TYR A 219 1.98 9.54 8.73
C TYR A 219 2.10 8.95 7.32
N THR A 220 2.14 7.62 7.25
CA THR A 220 2.16 6.89 5.97
C THR A 220 0.84 7.06 5.23
N LEU A 221 0.84 6.99 3.89
CA LEU A 221 -0.38 7.15 3.07
C LEU A 221 -1.39 6.00 3.24
N SER A 222 -1.00 4.91 3.88
CA SER A 222 -1.93 3.85 4.30
C SER A 222 -2.80 4.24 5.51
N LEU A 223 -2.46 5.32 6.22
CA LEU A 223 -3.25 5.88 7.32
C LEU A 223 -4.16 6.99 6.78
N ALA A 224 -5.45 6.69 6.56
CA ALA A 224 -6.39 7.65 5.96
C ALA A 224 -7.02 8.62 6.98
N ALA A 225 -7.05 8.25 8.26
CA ALA A 225 -7.58 9.09 9.33
C ALA A 225 -6.80 8.92 10.63
N GLU A 226 -6.96 9.88 11.54
CA GLU A 226 -6.46 9.84 12.91
C GLU A 226 -7.43 10.60 13.82
N VAL A 227 -7.74 10.05 14.99
CA VAL A 227 -8.50 10.71 16.04
C VAL A 227 -7.58 11.10 17.19
N TYR A 228 -7.64 12.38 17.60
CA TYR A 228 -6.94 12.87 18.77
C TYR A 228 -7.83 13.80 19.58
N GLN A 229 -8.11 13.41 20.82
CA GLN A 229 -9.08 14.10 21.70
C GLN A 229 -10.46 14.22 21.01
N ASP A 230 -11.00 15.43 20.91
CA ASP A 230 -12.29 15.72 20.26
C ASP A 230 -12.11 16.16 18.79
N ALA A 231 -10.97 15.81 18.18
CA ALA A 231 -10.67 16.13 16.79
C ALA A 231 -10.42 14.88 15.95
N THR A 232 -11.05 14.85 14.78
CA THR A 232 -10.87 13.80 13.77
C THR A 232 -10.25 14.41 12.52
N MET A 233 -9.10 13.90 12.09
CA MET A 233 -8.47 14.29 10.83
C MET A 233 -8.68 13.19 9.80
N ILE A 234 -9.12 13.56 8.59
CA ILE A 234 -9.25 12.67 7.44
C ILE A 234 -8.39 13.21 6.29
N ARG A 235 -7.68 12.34 5.59
CA ARG A 235 -6.64 12.69 4.62
C ARG A 235 -7.08 12.38 3.20
N HIS A 236 -7.34 13.43 2.41
CA HIS A 236 -7.76 13.29 1.02
C HIS A 236 -6.68 12.61 0.16
N GLU A 237 -5.41 13.01 0.32
CA GLU A 237 -4.30 12.41 -0.43
C GLU A 237 -4.09 10.92 -0.12
N ALA A 238 -4.34 10.49 1.12
CA ALA A 238 -4.32 9.07 1.47
C ALA A 238 -5.43 8.30 0.72
N CYS A 239 -6.65 8.86 0.69
CA CYS A 239 -7.78 8.29 -0.06
C CYS A 239 -7.49 8.22 -1.57
N GLU A 240 -6.86 9.24 -2.16
CA GLU A 240 -6.42 9.22 -3.55
C GLU A 240 -5.40 8.11 -3.82
N VAL A 241 -4.43 7.92 -2.94
CA VAL A 241 -3.41 6.88 -3.09
C VAL A 241 -4.04 5.50 -2.98
N ILE A 242 -4.99 5.29 -2.06
CA ILE A 242 -5.77 4.07 -1.97
C ILE A 242 -6.56 3.86 -3.28
N PHE A 243 -7.20 4.91 -3.80
CA PHE A 243 -7.91 4.86 -5.07
C PHE A 243 -7.02 4.38 -6.22
N PHE A 244 -5.85 4.99 -6.41
CA PHE A 244 -4.93 4.62 -7.48
C PHE A 244 -4.36 3.20 -7.30
N ASN A 245 -3.87 2.89 -6.09
CA ASN A 245 -3.16 1.63 -5.84
C ASN A 245 -4.10 0.42 -5.73
N LYS A 246 -5.36 0.61 -5.33
CA LYS A 246 -6.32 -0.48 -5.12
C LYS A 246 -7.38 -0.56 -6.21
N TRP A 247 -7.99 0.57 -6.55
CA TRP A 247 -9.21 0.61 -7.36
C TRP A 247 -8.93 0.83 -8.84
N GLN A 248 -8.03 1.75 -9.20
CA GLN A 248 -7.57 1.88 -10.59
C GLN A 248 -6.76 0.64 -11.01
N LYS A 249 -5.82 0.21 -10.16
CA LYS A 249 -4.93 -0.93 -10.44
C LYS A 249 -5.68 -2.22 -10.80
N PHE A 250 -6.91 -2.41 -10.33
CA PHE A 250 -7.78 -3.53 -10.72
C PHE A 250 -7.91 -3.70 -12.25
N PHE A 251 -7.99 -2.61 -13.01
CA PHE A 251 -8.10 -2.67 -14.47
C PHE A 251 -6.76 -2.70 -15.19
N ASP A 252 -5.71 -2.20 -14.53
CA ASP A 252 -4.35 -2.12 -15.08
C ASP A 252 -3.57 -3.43 -14.89
N GLN A 253 -4.10 -4.38 -14.11
CA GLN A 253 -3.53 -5.72 -13.96
C GLN A 253 -3.38 -6.43 -15.32
N SER A 254 -2.27 -7.14 -15.50
CA SER A 254 -2.04 -8.01 -16.64
C SER A 254 -3.11 -9.12 -16.68
N LYS A 255 -3.26 -9.79 -17.83
CA LYS A 255 -4.15 -10.96 -17.91
C LYS A 255 -3.69 -12.05 -16.94
N ALA A 256 -2.38 -12.24 -16.80
CA ALA A 256 -1.80 -13.26 -15.94
C ALA A 256 -2.03 -12.95 -14.45
N GLU A 257 -1.82 -11.71 -14.01
CA GLU A 257 -2.10 -11.29 -12.62
C GLU A 257 -3.55 -11.53 -12.23
N ARG A 258 -4.49 -11.19 -13.13
CA ARG A 258 -5.92 -11.44 -12.91
C ARG A 258 -6.23 -12.94 -12.82
N LYS A 259 -5.64 -13.77 -13.67
CA LYS A 259 -5.84 -15.22 -13.66
C LYS A 259 -5.26 -15.86 -12.40
N HIS A 260 -4.04 -15.49 -12.02
CA HIS A 260 -3.40 -15.96 -10.79
C HIS A 260 -4.27 -15.69 -9.56
N ALA A 261 -4.76 -14.45 -9.41
CA ALA A 261 -5.68 -14.09 -8.33
C ALA A 261 -6.97 -14.93 -8.31
N LEU A 262 -7.41 -15.53 -9.42
CA LEU A 262 -8.59 -16.38 -9.50
C LEU A 262 -8.32 -17.86 -9.16
N HIS A 263 -7.06 -18.27 -8.99
CA HIS A 263 -6.72 -19.63 -8.56
C HIS A 263 -6.73 -19.78 -7.04
N HIS A 264 -6.55 -18.69 -6.28
CA HIS A 264 -6.64 -18.71 -4.83
C HIS A 264 -7.94 -18.09 -4.31
N VAL A 265 -8.61 -18.77 -3.37
CA VAL A 265 -9.96 -18.39 -2.92
C VAL A 265 -10.04 -17.00 -2.27
N ASN A 266 -9.03 -16.62 -1.48
CA ASN A 266 -9.00 -15.32 -0.80
C ASN A 266 -8.77 -14.17 -1.79
N SER A 267 -7.92 -14.41 -2.78
CA SER A 267 -7.58 -13.44 -3.83
C SER A 267 -8.74 -13.28 -4.79
N ALA A 268 -9.39 -14.39 -5.16
CA ALA A 268 -10.59 -14.40 -5.97
C ALA A 268 -11.74 -13.65 -5.28
N LEU A 269 -11.88 -13.82 -3.95
CA LEU A 269 -12.85 -13.07 -3.16
C LEU A 269 -12.53 -11.57 -3.16
N ARG A 270 -11.26 -11.19 -2.94
CA ARG A 270 -10.81 -9.80 -2.96
C ARG A 270 -11.14 -9.13 -4.29
N GLU A 271 -10.74 -9.75 -5.40
CA GLU A 271 -10.99 -9.21 -6.74
C GLU A 271 -12.48 -9.23 -7.09
N GLY A 272 -13.20 -10.25 -6.65
CA GLY A 272 -14.65 -10.37 -6.79
C GLY A 272 -15.46 -9.25 -6.12
N ILE A 273 -15.10 -8.90 -4.88
CA ILE A 273 -15.72 -7.79 -4.15
C ILE A 273 -15.44 -6.47 -4.89
N LYS A 274 -14.19 -6.23 -5.33
CA LYS A 274 -13.83 -5.02 -6.09
C LYS A 274 -14.60 -4.93 -7.41
N ALA A 275 -14.64 -6.03 -8.16
CA ALA A 275 -15.37 -6.09 -9.43
C ALA A 275 -16.85 -5.74 -9.24
N LYS A 276 -17.48 -6.30 -8.21
CA LYS A 276 -18.89 -6.01 -7.89
C LYS A 276 -19.09 -4.55 -7.46
N ALA A 277 -18.21 -4.01 -6.62
CA ALA A 277 -18.25 -2.61 -6.21
C ALA A 277 -18.15 -1.67 -7.42
N LEU A 278 -17.16 -1.88 -8.29
CA LEU A 278 -16.94 -1.08 -9.50
C LEU A 278 -18.08 -1.21 -10.51
N ALA A 279 -18.70 -2.39 -10.61
CA ALA A 279 -19.91 -2.58 -11.42
C ALA A 279 -21.09 -1.72 -10.94
N PHE A 280 -21.25 -1.48 -9.62
CA PHE A 280 -22.28 -0.56 -9.10
C PHE A 280 -21.99 0.91 -9.41
N TYR A 281 -20.74 1.27 -9.70
CA TYR A 281 -20.38 2.58 -10.27
C TYR A 281 -20.53 2.62 -11.80
N GLY A 282 -20.83 1.49 -12.45
CA GLY A 282 -20.87 1.38 -13.90
C GLY A 282 -19.48 1.36 -14.56
N ALA A 283 -18.41 1.06 -13.82
CA ALA A 283 -17.06 1.05 -14.34
C ALA A 283 -16.68 -0.31 -14.93
N GLN A 284 -16.22 -0.34 -16.19
CA GLN A 284 -15.79 -1.56 -16.89
C GLN A 284 -14.35 -1.49 -17.42
N LYS A 285 -13.75 -0.30 -17.44
CA LYS A 285 -12.36 -0.06 -17.86
C LYS A 285 -11.72 1.04 -17.00
N THR A 286 -10.39 1.17 -17.08
CA THR A 286 -9.60 2.19 -16.35
C THR A 286 -10.17 3.60 -16.51
N GLU A 287 -10.61 3.97 -17.72
CA GLU A 287 -11.17 5.29 -17.99
C GLU A 287 -12.49 5.57 -17.24
N ASP A 288 -13.35 4.56 -17.08
CA ASP A 288 -14.59 4.70 -16.32
C ASP A 288 -14.29 4.91 -14.84
N VAL A 289 -13.27 4.23 -14.31
CA VAL A 289 -12.79 4.41 -12.94
C VAL A 289 -12.29 5.84 -12.72
N LEU A 290 -11.48 6.36 -13.64
CA LEU A 290 -11.01 7.75 -13.56
C LEU A 290 -12.17 8.75 -13.59
N ASN A 291 -13.24 8.48 -14.33
CA ASN A 291 -14.43 9.34 -14.40
C ASN A 291 -15.21 9.39 -13.07
N ILE A 292 -15.18 8.32 -12.27
CA ILE A 292 -15.86 8.27 -10.96
C ILE A 292 -14.97 8.71 -9.79
N LYS A 293 -13.68 8.99 -10.03
CA LYS A 293 -12.65 9.22 -8.99
C LYS A 293 -13.11 10.16 -7.88
N GLU A 294 -13.54 11.37 -8.21
CA GLU A 294 -13.93 12.38 -7.21
C GLU A 294 -15.14 11.93 -6.38
N THR A 295 -16.11 11.28 -7.03
CA THR A 295 -17.29 10.73 -6.33
C THR A 295 -16.86 9.60 -5.39
N PHE A 296 -16.04 8.68 -5.87
CA PHE A 296 -15.52 7.56 -5.09
C PHE A 296 -14.74 8.03 -3.86
N ILE A 297 -13.82 8.99 -4.03
CA ILE A 297 -13.03 9.54 -2.91
C ILE A 297 -13.95 10.22 -1.90
N GLN A 298 -14.96 10.96 -2.35
CA GLN A 298 -15.89 11.62 -1.45
C GLN A 298 -16.77 10.61 -0.67
N GLU A 299 -17.13 9.48 -1.29
CA GLU A 299 -17.83 8.36 -0.64
C GLU A 299 -16.91 7.63 0.36
N MET A 300 -15.64 7.39 0.02
CA MET A 300 -14.62 6.84 0.94
C MET A 300 -14.41 7.73 2.17
N ILE A 301 -14.28 9.05 1.98
CA ILE A 301 -14.17 10.03 3.08
C ILE A 301 -15.43 10.01 3.97
N ASP A 302 -16.63 9.88 3.39
CA ASP A 302 -17.88 9.76 4.15
C ASP A 302 -17.85 8.47 5.00
N GLY A 303 -17.48 7.32 4.43
CA GLY A 303 -17.35 6.06 5.15
C GLY A 303 -16.38 6.13 6.33
N ILE A 304 -15.16 6.65 6.09
CA ILE A 304 -14.15 6.86 7.13
C ILE A 304 -14.67 7.78 8.23
N LEU A 305 -15.30 8.90 7.86
CA LEU A 305 -15.86 9.84 8.84
C LEU A 305 -16.82 9.16 9.81
N TRP A 306 -17.77 8.36 9.30
CA TRP A 306 -18.77 7.71 10.15
C TRP A 306 -18.22 6.53 10.93
N HIS A 307 -17.17 5.87 10.44
CA HIS A 307 -16.39 4.93 11.25
C HIS A 307 -15.77 5.64 12.46
N GLU A 308 -15.05 6.75 12.24
CA GLU A 308 -14.42 7.51 13.33
C GLU A 308 -15.43 8.11 14.32
N MET A 309 -16.58 8.60 13.82
CA MET A 309 -17.67 9.05 14.69
C MET A 309 -18.27 7.90 15.52
N GLY A 310 -18.26 6.69 14.98
CA GLY A 310 -18.66 5.46 15.67
C GLY A 310 -17.83 5.19 16.92
N HIS A 311 -16.52 5.42 16.87
CA HIS A 311 -15.65 5.33 18.06
C HIS A 311 -16.10 6.27 19.18
N HIS A 312 -16.50 7.51 18.87
CA HIS A 312 -17.00 8.44 19.90
C HIS A 312 -18.31 7.98 20.56
N VAL A 313 -19.15 7.21 19.85
CA VAL A 313 -20.36 6.60 20.42
C VAL A 313 -19.99 5.42 21.29
N SER A 314 -19.21 4.47 20.76
CA SER A 314 -18.86 3.23 21.46
C SER A 314 -18.03 3.46 22.72
N HIS A 315 -17.24 4.54 22.77
CA HIS A 315 -16.49 4.91 23.98
C HIS A 315 -17.38 5.46 25.10
N GLY A 316 -18.52 6.08 24.78
CA GLY A 316 -19.45 6.62 25.77
C GLY A 316 -20.13 5.53 26.63
N ASP A 317 -20.11 4.30 26.12
CA ASP A 317 -20.77 3.13 26.67
C ASP A 317 -19.86 2.26 27.58
N ILE A 318 -18.58 2.61 27.70
CA ILE A 318 -17.56 1.86 28.44
C ILE A 318 -17.24 2.60 29.76
N ASP A 319 -17.07 1.87 30.86
CA ASP A 319 -16.72 2.52 32.12
C ASP A 319 -15.31 3.16 32.08
N PRO A 320 -15.04 4.22 32.86
CA PRO A 320 -13.77 4.96 32.77
C PRO A 320 -12.50 4.13 33.01
N VAL A 321 -12.59 3.04 33.77
CA VAL A 321 -11.44 2.17 34.05
C VAL A 321 -11.17 1.27 32.85
N GLN A 322 -12.23 0.66 32.28
CA GLN A 322 -12.14 -0.11 31.05
C GLN A 322 -11.70 0.75 29.86
N LEU A 323 -12.22 1.98 29.75
CA LEU A 323 -11.81 2.93 28.72
C LEU A 323 -10.32 3.26 28.82
N ALA A 324 -9.79 3.43 30.03
CA ALA A 324 -8.35 3.63 30.24
C ALA A 324 -7.54 2.34 29.96
N PHE A 325 -8.08 1.17 30.28
CA PHE A 325 -7.44 -0.12 30.03
C PHE A 325 -7.35 -0.46 28.53
N ARG A 326 -8.32 0.01 27.73
CA ARG A 326 -8.41 -0.15 26.27
C ARG A 326 -7.10 0.13 25.53
N GLU A 327 -6.31 1.12 25.94
CA GLU A 327 -5.03 1.46 25.28
C GLU A 327 -4.01 0.31 25.26
N ASN A 328 -4.20 -0.74 26.07
CA ASN A 328 -3.38 -1.95 26.01
C ASN A 328 -3.80 -2.91 24.89
N MET A 329 -5.00 -2.72 24.32
CA MET A 329 -5.54 -3.53 23.24
C MET A 329 -5.25 -2.95 21.86
N THR A 330 -4.82 -1.70 21.77
CA THR A 330 -4.52 -1.00 20.51
C THR A 330 -3.07 -1.21 20.06
N GLN A 331 -2.26 -1.94 20.84
CA GLN A 331 -0.87 -2.27 20.52
C GLN A 331 -0.79 -3.59 19.75
N GLY A 332 -1.10 -3.54 18.45
CA GLY A 332 -1.09 -4.69 17.54
C GLY A 332 -2.49 -5.25 17.29
N GLU A 333 -2.57 -6.25 16.40
CA GLU A 333 -3.84 -6.93 16.12
C GLU A 333 -4.16 -7.96 17.21
N GLY A 334 -5.34 -7.85 17.81
CA GLY A 334 -5.90 -8.86 18.69
C GLY A 334 -7.42 -8.74 18.79
N VAL A 335 -8.07 -9.72 19.43
CA VAL A 335 -9.54 -9.71 19.56
C VAL A 335 -10.10 -8.43 20.20
N GLY A 336 -9.33 -7.81 21.12
CA GLY A 336 -9.69 -6.55 21.73
C GLY A 336 -9.75 -5.39 20.72
N SER A 337 -8.76 -5.25 19.84
CA SER A 337 -8.78 -4.24 18.77
C SER A 337 -9.91 -4.52 17.78
N VAL A 338 -10.06 -5.77 17.35
CA VAL A 338 -11.13 -6.16 16.40
C VAL A 338 -12.53 -5.83 16.93
N LEU A 339 -12.79 -6.08 18.22
CA LEU A 339 -14.06 -5.73 18.84
C LEU A 339 -14.30 -4.21 18.89
N LEU A 340 -13.25 -3.41 19.10
CA LEU A 340 -13.35 -1.95 19.13
C LEU A 340 -13.65 -1.37 17.74
N GLU A 341 -12.99 -1.87 16.70
CA GLU A 341 -13.25 -1.52 15.30
C GLU A 341 -14.68 -1.90 14.89
N ALA A 342 -15.10 -3.13 15.21
CA ALA A 342 -16.46 -3.58 14.94
C ALA A 342 -17.50 -2.73 15.70
N LEU A 343 -17.24 -2.36 16.96
CA LEU A 343 -18.15 -1.49 17.69
C LEU A 343 -18.30 -0.10 17.07
N ALA A 344 -17.24 0.45 16.50
CA ALA A 344 -17.30 1.73 15.80
C ALA A 344 -18.20 1.65 14.56
N ASP A 345 -18.00 0.64 13.72
CA ASP A 345 -18.79 0.45 12.50
C ASP A 345 -20.29 0.24 12.77
N TRP A 346 -20.60 -0.52 13.82
CA TRP A 346 -21.96 -0.91 14.17
C TRP A 346 -22.64 0.05 15.17
N ALA A 347 -21.97 1.13 15.57
CA ALA A 347 -22.48 2.04 16.58
C ALA A 347 -23.86 2.63 16.20
N PRO A 348 -24.81 2.66 17.16
CA PRO A 348 -26.13 3.25 16.94
C PRO A 348 -26.03 4.78 16.82
N ALA A 349 -27.14 5.42 16.44
CA ALA A 349 -27.21 6.87 16.45
C ALA A 349 -27.29 7.39 17.89
N CYS A 350 -26.37 8.28 18.25
CA CYS A 350 -26.37 9.05 19.50
C CYS A 350 -26.24 10.53 19.14
N GLY A 351 -27.37 11.22 19.06
CA GLY A 351 -27.42 12.56 18.48
C GLY A 351 -27.09 12.54 16.98
N GLN A 352 -26.15 13.37 16.55
CA GLN A 352 -25.63 13.38 15.17
C GLN A 352 -24.53 12.33 14.94
N ARG A 353 -23.92 11.79 16.00
CA ARG A 353 -22.87 10.78 15.90
C ARG A 353 -23.47 9.38 15.71
N LYS A 354 -22.81 8.56 14.90
CA LYS A 354 -23.24 7.20 14.54
C LYS A 354 -22.09 6.44 13.88
N GLY A 355 -22.20 5.12 13.81
CA GLY A 355 -21.29 4.26 13.05
C GLY A 355 -21.63 4.15 11.57
N ALA A 356 -20.72 3.56 10.79
CA ALA A 356 -20.82 3.37 9.35
C ALA A 356 -22.11 2.62 8.92
N PHE A 357 -22.48 1.52 9.58
CA PHE A 357 -23.68 0.75 9.20
C PHE A 357 -24.99 1.50 9.49
N THR A 358 -25.01 2.31 10.55
CA THR A 358 -26.16 3.20 10.81
C THR A 358 -26.25 4.26 9.71
N ARG A 359 -25.12 4.81 9.26
CA ARG A 359 -25.08 5.73 8.12
C ARG A 359 -25.56 5.07 6.82
N PHE A 360 -25.11 3.86 6.48
CA PHE A 360 -25.53 3.16 5.27
C PHE A 360 -27.03 2.91 5.27
N LEU A 361 -27.59 2.52 6.43
CA LEU A 361 -29.02 2.32 6.59
C LEU A 361 -29.81 3.63 6.38
N GLU A 362 -29.37 4.74 6.95
CA GLU A 362 -30.01 6.04 6.72
C GLU A 362 -29.92 6.47 5.26
N LEU A 363 -28.76 6.27 4.64
CA LEU A 363 -28.52 6.59 3.25
C LEU A 363 -29.41 5.77 2.32
N SER A 364 -29.66 4.50 2.63
CA SER A 364 -30.52 3.63 1.81
C SER A 364 -31.95 4.16 1.61
N LYS A 365 -32.41 5.04 2.51
CA LYS A 365 -33.74 5.68 2.45
C LYS A 365 -33.79 6.87 1.48
N VAL A 366 -32.64 7.44 1.11
CA VAL A 366 -32.53 8.63 0.26
C VAL A 366 -31.77 8.35 -1.04
N ASP A 367 -30.77 7.47 -1.00
CA ASP A 367 -29.96 7.02 -2.13
C ASP A 367 -29.54 5.55 -1.91
N LEU A 368 -30.40 4.65 -2.38
CA LEU A 368 -30.18 3.21 -2.28
C LEU A 368 -28.92 2.75 -3.04
N ASN A 369 -28.62 3.39 -4.17
CA ASN A 369 -27.48 3.01 -5.00
C ASN A 369 -26.17 3.36 -4.29
N LYS A 370 -26.06 4.58 -3.74
CA LYS A 370 -24.89 4.95 -2.94
C LYS A 370 -24.73 4.06 -1.72
N ALA A 371 -25.79 3.83 -0.95
CA ALA A 371 -25.72 2.95 0.21
C ALA A 371 -25.24 1.53 -0.15
N THR A 372 -25.65 1.02 -1.31
CA THR A 372 -25.20 -0.28 -1.82
C THR A 372 -23.70 -0.23 -2.16
N ARG A 373 -23.24 0.81 -2.85
CA ARG A 373 -21.80 1.00 -3.16
C ARG A 373 -20.96 1.06 -1.89
N ASP A 374 -21.38 1.84 -0.90
CA ASP A 374 -20.66 2.02 0.36
C ASP A 374 -20.46 0.68 1.11
N VAL A 375 -21.47 -0.20 1.12
CA VAL A 375 -21.34 -1.55 1.72
C VAL A 375 -20.30 -2.39 0.99
N TYR A 376 -20.25 -2.34 -0.35
CA TYR A 376 -19.28 -3.13 -1.12
C TYR A 376 -17.85 -2.55 -1.04
N VAL A 377 -17.71 -1.24 -0.96
CA VAL A 377 -16.41 -0.59 -0.67
C VAL A 377 -15.94 -0.99 0.72
N TYR A 378 -16.82 -0.95 1.73
CA TYR A 378 -16.52 -1.42 3.09
C TYR A 378 -16.04 -2.87 3.12
N LEU A 379 -16.72 -3.79 2.41
CA LEU A 379 -16.31 -5.19 2.32
C LEU A 379 -14.90 -5.32 1.71
N SER A 380 -14.57 -4.52 0.70
CA SER A 380 -13.26 -4.54 0.07
C SER A 380 -12.18 -3.98 0.99
N ASP A 381 -12.48 -2.88 1.71
CA ASP A 381 -11.54 -2.21 2.61
C ASP A 381 -11.23 -3.03 3.87
N ASN A 382 -12.15 -3.91 4.27
CA ASN A 382 -11.98 -4.80 5.41
C ASN A 382 -11.58 -6.23 5.04
N TRP A 383 -11.22 -6.50 3.78
CA TRP A 383 -10.66 -7.79 3.37
C TRP A 383 -9.14 -7.69 3.21
N PHE A 384 -8.41 -8.18 4.21
CA PHE A 384 -6.95 -8.08 4.29
C PHE A 384 -6.21 -9.38 3.96
N VAL A 385 -6.94 -10.49 3.77
CA VAL A 385 -6.38 -11.82 3.56
C VAL A 385 -6.07 -12.06 2.08
N ASP A 386 -4.88 -12.59 1.79
CA ASP A 386 -4.44 -12.96 0.43
C ASP A 386 -3.94 -14.43 0.36
N GLU A 387 -3.22 -14.82 -0.69
CA GLU A 387 -2.71 -16.20 -0.90
C GLU A 387 -1.90 -16.76 0.25
N SER A 388 -0.87 -16.03 0.67
CA SER A 388 0.06 -16.44 1.72
C SER A 388 0.03 -15.52 2.94
N GLU A 389 -0.71 -14.41 2.87
CA GLU A 389 -0.79 -13.40 3.92
C GLU A 389 -2.06 -13.55 4.76
N GLU A 390 -1.90 -13.91 6.03
CA GLU A 390 -2.96 -13.87 7.04
C GLU A 390 -2.98 -12.54 7.83
N PHE A 391 -2.40 -11.48 7.26
CA PHE A 391 -2.44 -10.15 7.87
C PHE A 391 -3.89 -9.73 8.11
N MET A 392 -4.22 -9.31 9.34
CA MET A 392 -5.57 -8.87 9.69
C MET A 392 -6.68 -9.90 9.42
N GLY A 393 -6.36 -11.19 9.57
CA GLY A 393 -7.27 -12.30 9.29
C GLY A 393 -8.49 -12.37 10.20
N LEU A 394 -8.32 -12.18 11.51
CA LEU A 394 -9.44 -12.15 12.46
C LEU A 394 -10.32 -10.92 12.20
N THR A 395 -9.69 -9.77 11.96
CA THR A 395 -10.38 -8.52 11.61
C THR A 395 -11.26 -8.73 10.38
N SER A 396 -10.70 -9.31 9.32
CA SER A 396 -11.42 -9.63 8.08
C SER A 396 -12.61 -10.55 8.34
N ASN A 397 -12.39 -11.66 9.05
CA ASN A 397 -13.44 -12.63 9.32
C ASN A 397 -14.61 -12.01 10.11
N VAL A 398 -14.34 -11.19 11.12
CA VAL A 398 -15.37 -10.56 11.95
C VAL A 398 -16.14 -9.49 11.17
N LEU A 399 -15.44 -8.53 10.57
CA LEU A 399 -16.08 -7.38 9.91
C LEU A 399 -16.80 -7.80 8.64
N VAL A 400 -16.15 -8.58 7.77
CA VAL A 400 -16.75 -9.10 6.53
C VAL A 400 -17.81 -10.16 6.83
N GLY A 401 -17.58 -11.04 7.81
CA GLY A 401 -18.55 -12.07 8.20
C GLY A 401 -19.90 -11.49 8.66
N LEU A 402 -19.86 -10.43 9.46
CA LEU A 402 -21.07 -9.70 9.87
C LEU A 402 -21.74 -8.98 8.69
N ALA A 403 -20.95 -8.32 7.83
CA ALA A 403 -21.48 -7.54 6.71
C ALA A 403 -22.13 -8.43 5.62
N VAL A 404 -21.49 -9.54 5.24
CA VAL A 404 -21.96 -10.46 4.18
C VAL A 404 -23.30 -11.12 4.54
N TYR A 405 -23.63 -11.24 5.83
CA TYR A 405 -24.92 -11.74 6.29
C TYR A 405 -26.12 -10.93 5.77
N PHE A 406 -25.92 -9.65 5.46
CA PHE A 406 -26.94 -8.76 4.93
C PHE A 406 -27.01 -8.73 3.40
N LEU A 407 -26.25 -9.58 2.69
CA LEU A 407 -26.31 -9.70 1.24
C LEU A 407 -27.26 -10.82 0.80
N LYS A 408 -28.21 -10.47 -0.07
CA LYS A 408 -29.12 -11.40 -0.74
C LYS A 408 -28.41 -12.12 -1.88
N ASN A 409 -28.93 -13.27 -2.33
CA ASN A 409 -28.30 -14.10 -3.37
C ASN A 409 -28.13 -13.40 -4.72
N ASP A 410 -28.92 -12.35 -5.01
CA ASP A 410 -28.78 -11.51 -6.21
C ASP A 410 -27.67 -10.44 -6.06
N GLY A 411 -27.03 -10.35 -4.89
CA GLY A 411 -26.05 -9.33 -4.52
C GLY A 411 -26.67 -8.03 -4.02
N ALA A 412 -27.99 -7.93 -3.85
CA ALA A 412 -28.60 -6.75 -3.25
C ALA A 412 -28.41 -6.75 -1.71
N VAL A 413 -28.27 -5.57 -1.13
CA VAL A 413 -28.19 -5.40 0.33
C VAL A 413 -29.59 -5.44 0.95
N ASP A 414 -29.78 -6.26 1.97
CA ASP A 414 -31.00 -6.38 2.76
C ASP A 414 -31.07 -5.32 3.87
N PHE A 415 -31.28 -4.05 3.46
CA PHE A 415 -31.42 -2.94 4.41
C PHE A 415 -32.61 -3.10 5.38
N THR A 416 -33.62 -3.90 5.02
CA THR A 416 -34.74 -4.21 5.92
C THR A 416 -34.27 -5.08 7.08
N ARG A 417 -33.51 -6.13 6.81
CA ARG A 417 -32.89 -6.94 7.87
C ARG A 417 -31.87 -6.13 8.67
N LEU A 418 -31.04 -5.33 8.00
CA LEU A 418 -30.06 -4.47 8.67
C LEU A 418 -30.75 -3.54 9.69
N ALA A 419 -31.89 -2.94 9.32
CA ALA A 419 -32.67 -2.10 10.23
C ALA A 419 -33.18 -2.86 11.47
N ALA A 420 -33.54 -4.12 11.32
CA ALA A 420 -34.09 -4.94 12.41
C ALA A 420 -33.01 -5.48 13.37
N GLU A 421 -31.81 -5.74 12.87
CA GLU A 421 -30.81 -6.53 13.59
C GLU A 421 -29.53 -5.76 13.98
N LYS A 422 -29.24 -4.59 13.38
CA LYS A 422 -27.97 -3.86 13.63
C LYS A 422 -27.70 -3.58 15.12
N ASP A 423 -28.72 -3.17 15.87
CA ASP A 423 -28.55 -2.79 17.28
C ASP A 423 -28.36 -4.02 18.17
N GLN A 424 -28.86 -5.18 17.74
CA GLN A 424 -28.60 -6.45 18.40
C GLN A 424 -27.16 -6.89 18.19
N ILE A 425 -26.60 -6.67 16.99
CA ILE A 425 -25.18 -6.91 16.70
C ILE A 425 -24.31 -6.01 17.56
N TYR A 426 -24.60 -4.70 17.62
CA TYR A 426 -23.88 -3.77 18.49
C TYR A 426 -23.90 -4.22 19.97
N GLY A 427 -25.09 -4.52 20.50
CA GLY A 427 -25.23 -5.00 21.89
C GLY A 427 -24.51 -6.33 22.16
N PHE A 428 -24.46 -7.23 21.17
CA PHE A 428 -23.66 -8.45 21.24
C PHE A 428 -22.16 -8.15 21.36
N LEU A 429 -21.61 -7.32 20.46
CA LEU A 429 -20.19 -6.95 20.45
C LEU A 429 -19.79 -6.23 21.75
N GLN A 430 -20.63 -5.31 22.22
CA GLN A 430 -20.40 -4.55 23.45
C GLN A 430 -20.31 -5.47 24.67
N LYS A 431 -21.23 -6.45 24.75
CA LYS A 431 -21.22 -7.46 25.81
C LYS A 431 -19.95 -8.32 25.75
N ARG A 432 -19.48 -8.71 24.57
CA ARG A 432 -18.22 -9.46 24.42
C ARG A 432 -17.03 -8.65 24.91
N LEU A 433 -16.90 -7.40 24.48
CA LEU A 433 -15.81 -6.52 24.89
C LEU A 433 -15.78 -6.32 26.41
N LYS A 434 -16.93 -6.04 27.02
CA LYS A 434 -17.04 -5.88 28.48
C LYS A 434 -16.62 -7.15 29.23
N ASN A 435 -17.11 -8.31 28.80
CA ASN A 435 -16.73 -9.59 29.40
C ASN A 435 -15.22 -9.88 29.26
N LEU A 436 -14.64 -9.54 28.11
CA LEU A 436 -13.21 -9.66 27.89
C LEU A 436 -12.43 -8.77 28.87
N PHE A 437 -12.80 -7.50 29.00
CA PHE A 437 -12.16 -6.60 29.96
C PHE A 437 -12.28 -7.10 31.40
N GLU A 438 -13.46 -7.55 31.82
CA GLU A 438 -13.65 -8.13 33.15
C GLU A 438 -12.77 -9.36 33.39
N LYS A 439 -12.66 -10.26 32.41
CA LYS A 439 -11.80 -11.45 32.47
C LYS A 439 -10.33 -11.07 32.60
N LEU A 440 -9.85 -10.15 31.78
CA LEU A 440 -8.45 -9.73 31.75
C LEU A 440 -8.05 -8.94 33.00
N LEU A 441 -8.92 -8.03 33.46
CA LEU A 441 -8.71 -7.31 34.71
C LEU A 441 -8.67 -8.27 35.91
N ASN A 442 -9.56 -9.28 35.95
CA ASN A 442 -9.51 -10.32 36.98
C ASN A 442 -8.20 -11.13 36.96
N ILE A 443 -7.65 -11.43 35.78
CA ILE A 443 -6.34 -12.09 35.68
C ILE A 443 -5.26 -11.20 36.30
N ILE A 444 -5.24 -9.91 35.96
CA ILE A 444 -4.29 -8.92 36.51
C ILE A 444 -4.42 -8.80 38.04
N TYR A 445 -5.66 -8.71 38.55
CA TYR A 445 -5.92 -8.52 39.97
C TYR A 445 -5.54 -9.74 40.83
N ASN A 446 -5.63 -10.94 40.26
CA ASN A 446 -5.29 -12.19 40.95
C ASN A 446 -3.87 -12.69 40.63
N ALA A 447 -3.13 -11.99 39.78
CA ALA A 447 -1.76 -12.33 39.44
C ALA A 447 -0.83 -12.07 40.64
N ILE A 448 0.22 -12.89 40.71
CA ILE A 448 1.32 -12.73 41.66
C ILE A 448 2.55 -12.28 40.88
N TYR A 449 3.22 -11.25 41.37
CA TYR A 449 4.33 -10.58 40.69
C TYR A 449 5.63 -10.79 41.47
N ASP A 450 6.59 -11.48 40.86
CA ASP A 450 7.90 -11.77 41.41
C ASP A 450 8.88 -10.65 41.00
N VAL A 451 9.01 -9.63 41.86
CA VAL A 451 9.88 -8.46 41.63
C VAL A 451 11.13 -8.58 42.51
N GLY A 452 12.20 -9.12 41.93
CA GLY A 452 13.43 -9.42 42.67
C GLY A 452 13.21 -10.56 43.65
N ILE A 453 13.42 -10.31 44.95
CA ILE A 453 13.15 -11.28 46.03
C ILE A 453 11.73 -11.15 46.61
N HIS A 454 10.96 -10.14 46.17
CA HIS A 454 9.65 -9.84 46.70
C HIS A 454 8.55 -10.45 45.84
N ARG A 455 7.54 -11.00 46.51
CA ARG A 455 6.33 -11.53 45.88
C ARG A 455 5.18 -10.59 46.19
N LEU A 456 4.72 -9.86 45.19
CA LEU A 456 3.70 -8.82 45.32
C LEU A 456 2.36 -9.33 44.80
N ASP A 457 1.29 -9.01 45.50
CA ASP A 457 -0.07 -9.06 44.94
C ASP A 457 -0.36 -7.78 44.14
N TYR A 458 -1.51 -7.72 43.47
CA TYR A 458 -1.90 -6.54 42.71
C TYR A 458 -2.00 -5.27 43.58
N LYS A 459 -2.47 -5.36 44.83
CA LYS A 459 -2.59 -4.19 45.71
C LYS A 459 -1.23 -3.59 46.04
N ALA A 460 -0.24 -4.44 46.30
CA ALA A 460 1.14 -4.02 46.53
C ALA A 460 1.76 -3.47 45.24
N LEU A 461 1.57 -4.14 44.10
CA LEU A 461 2.04 -3.65 42.79
C LEU A 461 1.44 -2.27 42.46
N ALA A 462 0.14 -2.07 42.67
CA ALA A 462 -0.53 -0.81 42.39
C ALA A 462 0.08 0.36 43.17
N LYS A 463 0.49 0.12 44.42
CA LYS A 463 1.23 1.11 45.22
C LYS A 463 2.62 1.40 44.66
N GLU A 464 3.34 0.39 44.17
CA GLU A 464 4.65 0.60 43.53
C GLU A 464 4.51 1.38 42.21
N VAL A 465 3.52 1.04 41.38
CA VAL A 465 3.22 1.79 40.15
C VAL A 465 2.78 3.22 40.49
N HIS A 466 2.04 3.45 41.57
CA HIS A 466 1.66 4.79 42.02
C HIS A 466 2.87 5.68 42.31
N LYS A 467 3.93 5.12 42.92
CA LYS A 467 5.17 5.88 43.20
C LYS A 467 5.81 6.45 41.93
N LEU A 468 5.63 5.81 40.77
CA LEU A 468 6.13 6.33 39.47
C LEU A 468 5.49 7.66 39.06
N TYR A 469 4.29 7.94 39.56
CA TYR A 469 3.53 9.16 39.25
C TYR A 469 3.67 10.23 40.32
N GLN A 470 4.13 9.86 41.53
CA GLN A 470 4.36 10.81 42.62
C GLN A 470 5.45 11.82 42.23
N GLY A 471 5.17 13.12 42.43
CA GLY A 471 6.09 14.19 42.04
C GLY A 471 6.14 14.52 40.54
N THR A 472 5.28 13.89 39.73
CA THR A 472 5.13 14.23 38.30
C THR A 472 3.94 15.17 38.07
N ARG A 473 3.88 15.83 36.90
CA ARG A 473 2.68 16.60 36.47
C ARG A 473 1.40 15.74 36.37
N ASN A 474 1.55 14.40 36.34
CA ASN A 474 0.46 13.44 36.26
C ASN A 474 0.16 12.78 37.62
N ALA A 475 0.56 13.40 38.73
CA ALA A 475 0.25 12.91 40.07
C ALA A 475 -1.27 12.82 40.25
N ARG A 476 -1.75 11.64 40.64
CA ARG A 476 -3.16 11.31 40.90
C ARG A 476 -3.27 10.52 42.19
N SER A 477 -4.47 10.49 42.77
CA SER A 477 -4.73 9.58 43.89
C SER A 477 -4.68 8.12 43.43
N LEU A 478 -4.48 7.20 44.37
CA LEU A 478 -4.48 5.76 44.07
C LEU A 478 -5.82 5.29 43.46
N GLU A 479 -6.92 5.96 43.81
CA GLU A 479 -8.28 5.68 43.33
C GLU A 479 -8.53 6.21 41.91
N GLU A 480 -7.87 7.30 41.52
CA GLU A 480 -8.02 7.92 40.20
C GLU A 480 -7.07 7.34 39.15
N LEU A 481 -5.95 6.74 39.58
CA LEU A 481 -4.95 6.16 38.69
C LEU A 481 -5.50 5.11 37.71
N PRO A 482 -6.40 4.19 38.11
CA PRO A 482 -7.02 3.23 37.19
C PRO A 482 -7.83 3.87 36.04
N LYS A 483 -8.17 5.16 36.12
CA LYS A 483 -8.85 5.91 35.05
C LYS A 483 -7.86 6.59 34.09
N PHE A 484 -6.56 6.34 34.24
CA PHE A 484 -5.50 6.96 33.45
C PHE A 484 -4.78 5.90 32.60
N PRO A 485 -4.76 5.99 31.26
CA PRO A 485 -4.28 4.90 30.42
C PRO A 485 -2.83 4.46 30.68
N ALA A 486 -1.93 5.41 30.96
CA ALA A 486 -0.53 5.09 31.24
C ALA A 486 -0.35 4.20 32.49
N TYR A 487 -1.28 4.27 33.45
CA TYR A 487 -1.29 3.37 34.60
C TYR A 487 -1.38 1.91 34.14
N TRP A 488 -2.33 1.60 33.26
CA TRP A 488 -2.53 0.25 32.76
C TRP A 488 -1.39 -0.23 31.85
N VAL A 489 -0.82 0.65 31.02
CA VAL A 489 0.39 0.33 30.23
C VAL A 489 1.51 -0.17 31.14
N ASN A 490 1.75 0.53 32.24
CA ASN A 490 2.75 0.10 33.21
C ASN A 490 2.35 -1.22 33.90
N VAL A 491 1.10 -1.36 34.34
CA VAL A 491 0.63 -2.61 34.98
C VAL A 491 0.81 -3.83 34.06
N VAL A 492 0.43 -3.73 32.78
CA VAL A 492 0.58 -4.83 31.80
C VAL A 492 2.06 -5.12 31.51
N VAL A 493 2.92 -4.10 31.45
CA VAL A 493 4.38 -4.28 31.35
C VAL A 493 4.91 -5.08 32.55
N TYR A 494 4.42 -4.79 33.76
CA TYR A 494 4.81 -5.53 34.97
C TYR A 494 4.23 -6.95 34.98
N LEU A 495 3.00 -7.16 34.49
CA LEU A 495 2.44 -8.50 34.30
C LEU A 495 3.34 -9.35 33.41
N ARG A 496 3.71 -8.82 32.23
CA ARG A 496 4.58 -9.51 31.28
C ARG A 496 5.99 -9.79 31.84
N LYS A 497 6.56 -8.87 32.61
CA LYS A 497 7.93 -8.99 33.13
C LYS A 497 8.05 -9.83 34.40
N PHE A 498 7.07 -9.74 35.28
CA PHE A 498 7.17 -10.23 36.65
C PHE A 498 6.09 -11.25 37.02
N SER A 499 5.15 -11.58 36.14
CA SER A 499 4.14 -12.60 36.39
C SER A 499 3.97 -13.51 35.18
N LYS A 500 4.93 -14.44 34.98
CA LYS A 500 4.91 -15.36 33.83
C LYS A 500 3.57 -16.12 33.70
N ALA A 501 3.11 -16.73 34.78
CA ALA A 501 1.84 -17.47 34.80
C ALA A 501 0.61 -16.55 34.61
N GLY A 502 0.65 -15.32 35.11
CA GLY A 502 -0.41 -14.33 34.88
C GLY A 502 -0.46 -13.89 33.42
N TRP A 503 0.70 -13.67 32.81
CA TRP A 503 0.83 -13.31 31.40
C TRP A 503 0.39 -14.45 30.46
N GLU A 504 0.76 -15.69 30.75
CA GLU A 504 0.29 -16.87 29.98
C GLU A 504 -1.24 -16.96 30.00
N LYS A 505 -1.87 -16.84 31.18
CA LYS A 505 -3.35 -16.80 31.30
C LYS A 505 -3.98 -15.62 30.56
N TYR A 506 -3.31 -14.47 30.57
CA TYR A 506 -3.77 -13.28 29.87
C TYR A 506 -3.78 -13.50 28.35
N GLN A 507 -2.72 -14.09 27.79
CA GLN A 507 -2.63 -14.44 26.37
C GLN A 507 -3.63 -15.55 25.99
N GLU A 508 -3.77 -16.57 26.82
CA GLU A 508 -4.77 -17.64 26.64
C GLU A 508 -6.18 -17.06 26.59
N ALA A 509 -6.53 -16.16 27.51
CA ALA A 509 -7.83 -15.51 27.53
C ALA A 509 -8.14 -14.72 26.25
N LEU A 510 -7.14 -14.06 25.65
CA LEU A 510 -7.28 -13.36 24.37
C LEU A 510 -7.50 -14.34 23.21
N ASN A 511 -6.72 -15.43 23.15
CA ASN A 511 -6.83 -16.44 22.08
C ASN A 511 -8.15 -17.23 22.15
N GLU A 512 -8.59 -17.57 23.35
CA GLU A 512 -9.90 -18.20 23.60
C GLU A 512 -11.04 -17.26 23.15
N GLU A 513 -10.95 -15.98 23.48
CA GLU A 513 -11.97 -15.00 23.09
C GLU A 513 -12.02 -14.81 21.57
N ALA A 514 -10.87 -14.77 20.89
CA ALA A 514 -10.81 -14.71 19.43
C ALA A 514 -11.58 -15.88 18.78
N SER A 515 -11.26 -17.11 19.21
CA SER A 515 -11.89 -18.32 18.69
C SER A 515 -13.39 -18.37 19.01
N LEU A 516 -13.76 -17.98 20.24
CA LEU A 516 -15.14 -17.95 20.69
C LEU A 516 -15.96 -16.91 19.92
N LEU A 517 -15.39 -15.73 19.64
CA LEU A 517 -16.05 -14.66 18.91
C LEU A 517 -16.48 -15.12 17.52
N GLU A 518 -15.57 -15.73 16.75
CA GLU A 518 -15.88 -16.25 15.41
C GLU A 518 -16.97 -17.31 15.43
N GLN A 519 -16.90 -18.25 16.37
CA GLN A 519 -17.91 -19.29 16.53
C GLN A 519 -19.28 -18.72 16.92
N MET A 520 -19.32 -17.72 17.80
CA MET A 520 -20.56 -17.07 18.20
C MET A 520 -21.18 -16.28 17.05
N ILE A 521 -20.37 -15.53 16.30
CA ILE A 521 -20.83 -14.82 15.10
C ILE A 521 -21.40 -15.82 14.09
N LEU A 522 -20.65 -16.88 13.78
CA LEU A 522 -21.09 -17.94 12.88
C LEU A 522 -22.43 -18.54 13.33
N LYS A 523 -22.57 -18.86 14.61
CA LYS A 523 -23.81 -19.42 15.17
C LYS A 523 -24.99 -18.46 15.02
N VAL A 524 -24.78 -17.17 15.23
CA VAL A 524 -25.83 -16.15 15.11
C VAL A 524 -26.26 -16.01 13.64
N ILE A 525 -25.31 -15.76 12.73
CA ILE A 525 -25.63 -15.49 11.32
C ILE A 525 -26.17 -16.72 10.58
N THR A 526 -25.79 -17.94 11.00
CA THR A 526 -26.30 -19.20 10.42
C THR A 526 -27.52 -19.76 11.15
N LYS A 527 -28.03 -19.07 12.18
CA LYS A 527 -29.11 -19.55 13.06
C LYS A 527 -28.84 -20.96 13.62
N GLY A 528 -27.58 -21.24 13.95
CA GLY A 528 -27.13 -22.50 14.54
C GLY A 528 -26.67 -23.57 13.55
N GLN A 529 -26.73 -23.33 12.23
CA GLN A 529 -26.27 -24.28 11.20
C GLN A 529 -24.75 -24.20 10.96
N THR A 530 -23.95 -24.21 12.04
CA THR A 530 -22.49 -24.01 11.96
C THR A 530 -21.75 -25.17 11.28
N GLU A 531 -22.27 -26.40 11.43
CA GLU A 531 -21.69 -27.61 10.83
C GLU A 531 -21.70 -27.56 9.29
N LYS A 532 -22.67 -26.89 8.67
CA LYS A 532 -22.71 -26.67 7.20
C LYS A 532 -21.45 -25.98 6.69
N TYR A 533 -20.80 -25.19 7.54
CA TYR A 533 -19.63 -24.36 7.21
C TYR A 533 -18.39 -24.82 7.97
N ASN A 534 -18.29 -26.13 8.29
CA ASN A 534 -17.15 -26.71 9.00
C ASN A 534 -16.78 -25.99 10.31
N ASN A 535 -17.77 -25.36 10.98
CA ASN A 535 -17.57 -24.52 12.16
C ASN A 535 -16.56 -23.35 11.96
N SER A 536 -16.40 -22.89 10.72
CA SER A 536 -15.48 -21.80 10.34
C SER A 536 -16.24 -20.60 9.80
N LEU A 537 -16.00 -19.43 10.40
CA LEU A 537 -16.56 -18.17 9.90
C LEU A 537 -15.99 -17.82 8.51
N ARG A 538 -14.72 -18.14 8.27
CA ARG A 538 -14.08 -17.98 6.95
C ARG A 538 -14.74 -18.85 5.89
N GLU A 539 -15.04 -20.11 6.21
CA GLU A 539 -15.74 -21.02 5.27
C GLU A 539 -17.15 -20.52 4.95
N TYR A 540 -17.84 -19.94 5.93
CA TYR A 540 -19.11 -19.27 5.71
C TYR A 540 -18.97 -18.09 4.73
N ILE A 541 -17.98 -17.22 4.93
CA ILE A 541 -17.73 -16.07 4.03
C ILE A 541 -17.46 -16.54 2.62
N VAL A 542 -16.56 -17.52 2.44
CA VAL A 542 -16.21 -18.10 1.14
C VAL A 542 -17.43 -18.72 0.47
N THR A 543 -18.21 -19.50 1.22
CA THR A 543 -19.42 -20.14 0.68
C THR A 543 -20.45 -19.10 0.26
N ARG A 544 -20.71 -18.08 1.09
CA ARG A 544 -21.63 -16.99 0.72
C ARG A 544 -21.12 -16.23 -0.48
N ALA A 545 -19.83 -15.96 -0.57
CA ALA A 545 -19.28 -15.26 -1.72
C ALA A 545 -19.42 -16.04 -3.03
N LYS A 546 -19.30 -17.38 -3.00
CA LYS A 546 -19.66 -18.24 -4.14
C LYS A 546 -21.15 -18.13 -4.49
N GLU A 547 -22.03 -18.23 -3.49
CA GLU A 547 -23.49 -18.10 -3.66
C GLU A 547 -23.92 -16.72 -4.20
N LEU A 548 -23.15 -15.67 -3.92
CA LEU A 548 -23.34 -14.30 -4.41
C LEU A 548 -22.74 -14.05 -5.79
N GLY A 549 -22.00 -15.01 -6.36
CA GLY A 549 -21.25 -14.84 -7.60
C GLY A 549 -20.09 -13.84 -7.50
N LEU A 550 -19.54 -13.62 -6.29
CA LEU A 550 -18.33 -12.83 -6.10
C LEU A 550 -17.08 -13.64 -6.44
N ILE A 551 -17.12 -14.95 -6.22
CA ILE A 551 -15.97 -15.83 -6.47
C ILE A 551 -16.20 -16.57 -7.78
N GLN A 552 -15.26 -16.41 -8.71
CA GLN A 552 -15.09 -17.30 -9.86
C GLN A 552 -13.71 -17.94 -9.76
N ILE A 553 -13.63 -19.09 -9.08
CA ILE A 553 -12.38 -19.85 -9.02
C ILE A 553 -12.18 -20.53 -10.38
N LEU A 554 -11.04 -20.27 -11.00
CA LEU A 554 -10.64 -21.05 -12.17
C LEU A 554 -10.32 -22.48 -11.70
N PRO A 555 -10.72 -23.51 -12.46
CA PRO A 555 -10.44 -24.89 -12.09
C PRO A 555 -8.95 -25.08 -11.83
N GLU A 556 -8.63 -25.99 -10.90
CA GLU A 556 -7.25 -26.36 -10.63
C GLU A 556 -6.60 -26.82 -11.93
N ILE A 557 -5.45 -26.21 -12.24
CA ILE A 557 -4.77 -26.40 -13.50
C ILE A 557 -4.23 -27.85 -13.54
N ASP A 558 -4.67 -28.67 -14.50
CA ASP A 558 -4.16 -30.04 -14.68
C ASP A 558 -2.79 -30.01 -15.37
N SER A 559 -1.77 -29.67 -14.58
CA SER A 559 -0.35 -29.71 -14.97
C SER A 559 0.05 -31.07 -15.56
N THR A 560 -0.56 -32.16 -15.09
CA THR A 560 -0.29 -33.51 -15.57
C THR A 560 -0.82 -33.71 -16.99
N ALA A 561 -2.04 -33.27 -17.28
CA ALA A 561 -2.62 -33.36 -18.61
C ALA A 561 -1.83 -32.51 -19.61
N ALA A 562 -1.44 -31.28 -19.26
CA ALA A 562 -0.68 -30.41 -20.13
C ALA A 562 0.72 -30.95 -20.43
N VAL A 563 1.45 -31.40 -19.40
CA VAL A 563 2.77 -32.03 -19.58
C VAL A 563 2.65 -33.29 -20.44
N ARG A 564 1.64 -34.13 -20.20
CA ARG A 564 1.39 -35.33 -21.01
C ARG A 564 1.10 -34.97 -22.47
N ALA A 565 0.27 -33.95 -22.71
CA ALA A 565 -0.04 -33.48 -24.04
C ALA A 565 1.20 -32.89 -24.76
N ALA A 566 2.04 -32.14 -24.05
CA ALA A 566 3.31 -31.62 -24.59
C ALA A 566 4.29 -32.74 -24.94
N CYS A 567 4.53 -33.69 -24.02
CA CYS A 567 5.37 -34.85 -24.26
C CYS A 567 4.84 -35.72 -25.41
N ALA A 568 3.51 -35.91 -25.50
CA ALA A 568 2.88 -36.65 -26.59
C ALA A 568 3.02 -35.95 -27.94
N ALA A 569 2.87 -34.62 -27.98
CA ALA A 569 3.06 -33.81 -29.20
C ALA A 569 4.49 -33.89 -29.75
N MET A 570 5.46 -34.11 -28.86
CA MET A 570 6.87 -34.33 -29.20
C MET A 570 7.24 -35.79 -29.43
N LYS A 571 6.29 -36.74 -29.25
CA LYS A 571 6.53 -38.19 -29.34
C LYS A 571 7.62 -38.68 -28.38
N MET A 572 7.68 -38.11 -27.17
CA MET A 572 8.64 -38.54 -26.15
C MET A 572 8.26 -39.91 -25.57
N PRO A 573 9.24 -40.77 -25.22
CA PRO A 573 8.97 -42.03 -24.51
C PRO A 573 8.37 -41.80 -23.11
N ASP A 574 7.61 -42.78 -22.60
CA ASP A 574 6.97 -42.69 -21.26
C ASP A 574 7.98 -42.48 -20.12
N ALA A 575 9.16 -43.08 -20.20
CA ALA A 575 10.24 -42.89 -19.22
C ALA A 575 10.78 -41.45 -19.19
N VAL A 576 10.57 -40.67 -20.25
CA VAL A 576 10.91 -39.26 -20.32
C VAL A 576 9.78 -38.40 -19.75
N LEU A 577 8.52 -38.75 -20.05
CA LEU A 577 7.34 -38.12 -19.44
C LEU A 577 7.44 -38.11 -17.91
N GLU A 578 7.76 -39.25 -17.30
CA GLU A 578 7.91 -39.36 -15.84
C GLU A 578 8.95 -38.38 -15.28
N LYS A 579 10.11 -38.26 -15.95
CA LYS A 579 11.18 -37.32 -15.56
C LYS A 579 10.75 -35.85 -15.67
N VAL A 580 10.07 -35.50 -16.76
CA VAL A 580 9.53 -34.14 -16.96
C VAL A 580 8.50 -33.82 -15.88
N GLN A 581 7.62 -34.77 -15.61
CA GLN A 581 6.55 -34.60 -14.63
C GLN A 581 7.07 -34.46 -13.19
N VAL A 582 8.13 -35.19 -12.83
CA VAL A 582 8.83 -34.98 -11.55
C VAL A 582 9.38 -33.56 -11.46
N LYS A 583 10.09 -33.05 -12.48
CA LYS A 583 10.61 -31.67 -12.48
C LYS A 583 9.49 -30.63 -12.39
N PHE A 584 8.42 -30.78 -13.17
CA PHE A 584 7.23 -29.92 -13.07
C PHE A 584 6.65 -29.94 -11.66
N THR A 585 6.50 -31.12 -11.07
CA THR A 585 5.95 -31.28 -9.70
C THR A 585 6.86 -30.63 -8.65
N GLU A 586 8.17 -30.77 -8.77
CA GLU A 586 9.12 -30.09 -7.89
C GLU A 586 8.94 -28.56 -7.95
N ILE A 587 8.80 -28.01 -9.15
CA ILE A 587 8.62 -26.56 -9.34
C ILE A 587 7.27 -26.08 -8.84
N MET A 588 6.20 -26.84 -9.10
CA MET A 588 4.87 -26.57 -8.52
C MET A 588 4.88 -26.63 -6.98
N ASN A 589 5.85 -27.33 -6.37
CA ASN A 589 6.12 -27.33 -4.94
C ASN A 589 7.14 -26.24 -4.51
N ASN A 590 7.18 -25.11 -5.23
CA ASN A 590 8.01 -23.92 -4.95
C ASN A 590 9.52 -24.12 -5.07
N LYS A 591 10.00 -25.09 -5.87
CA LYS A 591 11.42 -25.23 -6.19
C LYS A 591 11.75 -24.52 -7.51
N PRO A 592 12.43 -23.36 -7.52
CA PRO A 592 12.76 -22.69 -8.77
C PRO A 592 13.75 -23.53 -9.59
N TYR A 593 13.61 -23.48 -10.92
CA TYR A 593 14.54 -24.08 -11.86
C TYR A 593 15.24 -22.98 -12.65
N GLU A 594 16.50 -22.74 -12.33
CA GLU A 594 17.31 -21.76 -13.04
C GLU A 594 17.80 -22.30 -14.38
N ILE A 595 17.75 -21.42 -15.36
CA ILE A 595 18.20 -21.69 -16.72
C ILE A 595 19.40 -20.81 -17.03
N SER A 596 20.46 -21.45 -17.53
CA SER A 596 21.55 -20.82 -18.25
C SER A 596 21.48 -21.13 -19.74
N ILE A 597 21.76 -20.15 -20.60
CA ILE A 597 21.89 -20.37 -22.04
C ILE A 597 23.17 -21.16 -22.28
N SER A 598 23.06 -22.34 -22.90
CA SER A 598 24.20 -23.06 -23.45
C SER A 598 23.79 -23.65 -24.79
N TYR A 599 24.54 -23.33 -25.85
CA TYR A 599 24.29 -23.83 -27.21
C TYR A 599 24.90 -25.21 -27.47
N ASP A 600 25.76 -25.70 -26.56
CA ASP A 600 26.56 -26.92 -26.74
C ASP A 600 26.06 -28.12 -25.90
N GLY A 601 24.88 -28.02 -25.28
CA GLY A 601 24.37 -29.02 -24.34
C GLY A 601 23.49 -30.12 -24.96
N GLU A 602 23.44 -31.28 -24.29
CA GLU A 602 22.40 -32.30 -24.55
C GLU A 602 20.99 -31.76 -24.23
N LYS A 603 20.01 -32.20 -25.01
CA LYS A 603 18.63 -31.71 -24.93
C LYS A 603 17.97 -32.12 -23.61
N ASP A 604 17.64 -31.16 -22.75
CA ASP A 604 16.82 -31.42 -21.55
C ASP A 604 15.35 -31.63 -21.97
N PRO A 605 14.76 -32.82 -21.73
CA PRO A 605 13.38 -33.09 -22.09
C PRO A 605 12.36 -32.20 -21.38
N PHE A 606 12.68 -31.69 -20.19
CA PHE A 606 11.82 -30.76 -19.46
C PHE A 606 11.71 -29.42 -20.19
N ILE A 607 12.84 -28.90 -20.68
CA ILE A 607 12.88 -27.66 -21.46
C ILE A 607 12.14 -27.84 -22.78
N ALA A 608 12.32 -28.97 -23.44
CA ALA A 608 11.58 -29.27 -24.67
C ALA A 608 10.05 -29.29 -24.45
N ALA A 609 9.58 -29.81 -23.31
CA ALA A 609 8.15 -29.76 -22.96
C ALA A 609 7.66 -28.32 -22.76
N VAL A 610 8.42 -27.50 -22.01
CA VAL A 610 8.11 -26.06 -21.85
C VAL A 610 8.04 -25.34 -23.20
N GLN A 611 8.96 -25.65 -24.13
CA GLN A 611 8.95 -25.07 -25.48
C GLN A 611 7.72 -25.43 -26.30
N GLU A 612 7.34 -26.72 -26.32
CA GLU A 612 6.11 -27.14 -27.00
C GLU A 612 4.89 -26.43 -26.39
N MET A 613 4.92 -26.22 -25.07
CA MET A 613 3.86 -25.49 -24.39
C MET A 613 3.77 -24.02 -24.79
N LEU A 614 4.90 -23.33 -24.90
CA LEU A 614 4.97 -21.93 -25.35
C LEU A 614 4.47 -21.77 -26.79
N LEU A 615 4.84 -22.72 -27.65
CA LEU A 615 4.46 -22.72 -29.06
C LEU A 615 2.95 -22.84 -29.28
N LYS A 616 2.29 -23.74 -28.55
CA LYS A 616 0.84 -23.99 -28.72
C LYS A 616 -0.02 -22.94 -28.05
N SER A 617 0.39 -22.46 -26.88
CA SER A 617 -0.34 -21.46 -26.11
C SER A 617 -0.33 -20.08 -26.75
N GLY A 618 0.60 -19.82 -27.68
CA GLY A 618 0.77 -18.50 -28.30
C GLY A 618 1.39 -17.45 -27.37
N TYR A 619 1.67 -17.81 -26.10
CA TYR A 619 2.52 -17.01 -25.20
C TYR A 619 3.96 -16.93 -25.70
N GLY A 620 4.32 -17.78 -26.65
CA GLY A 620 5.49 -17.66 -27.50
C GLY A 620 5.17 -17.11 -28.89
N SER A 621 4.58 -15.91 -29.03
CA SER A 621 4.71 -15.16 -30.30
C SER A 621 6.18 -14.76 -30.46
N ILE A 622 6.99 -15.73 -30.87
CA ILE A 622 8.42 -15.58 -31.10
C ILE A 622 8.56 -14.90 -32.44
N LYS A 623 8.38 -13.58 -32.40
CA LYS A 623 8.75 -12.66 -33.46
C LYS A 623 9.53 -11.55 -32.80
N SER A 624 10.74 -11.88 -32.38
CA SER A 624 11.80 -10.91 -32.16
C SER A 624 12.91 -11.35 -33.07
N GLY A 625 13.30 -10.53 -34.03
CA GLY A 625 14.42 -10.93 -34.86
C GLY A 625 15.73 -10.75 -34.09
N MET A 626 16.70 -11.57 -34.43
CA MET A 626 18.06 -11.45 -33.95
C MET A 626 18.72 -10.28 -34.66
N LEU A 627 19.20 -9.29 -33.91
CA LEU A 627 19.93 -8.16 -34.47
C LEU A 627 21.33 -8.61 -34.87
N ILE A 628 21.75 -8.26 -36.08
CA ILE A 628 23.07 -8.54 -36.62
C ILE A 628 23.66 -7.23 -37.15
N GLY A 629 24.97 -7.03 -36.93
CA GLY A 629 25.68 -5.85 -37.41
C GLY A 629 25.40 -4.57 -36.61
N GLU A 630 25.41 -4.64 -35.28
CA GLU A 630 25.17 -3.50 -34.36
C GLU A 630 26.20 -2.36 -34.47
N TYR A 631 27.31 -2.58 -35.18
CA TYR A 631 28.41 -1.62 -35.36
C TYR A 631 28.55 -1.13 -36.81
N TYR A 632 27.48 -1.19 -37.59
CA TYR A 632 27.53 -0.72 -38.97
C TYR A 632 27.80 0.79 -39.03
N ASN A 633 29.00 1.16 -39.49
CA ASN A 633 29.36 2.56 -39.70
C ASN A 633 29.08 2.95 -41.17
N PRO A 634 28.08 3.82 -41.44
CA PRO A 634 27.77 4.23 -42.80
C PRO A 634 28.81 5.18 -43.40
N GLU A 635 29.71 5.75 -42.61
CA GLU A 635 30.69 6.76 -43.06
C GLU A 635 31.98 6.16 -43.65
N VAL A 636 32.23 4.86 -43.47
CA VAL A 636 33.42 4.20 -44.02
C VAL A 636 33.29 3.90 -45.52
N GLY A 637 34.41 3.61 -46.18
CA GLY A 637 34.46 3.39 -47.63
C GLY A 637 33.59 2.22 -48.10
N THR A 638 33.13 2.24 -49.36
CA THR A 638 32.22 1.20 -49.91
C THR A 638 32.79 -0.21 -49.81
N GLU A 639 34.07 -0.41 -50.10
CA GLU A 639 34.71 -1.72 -50.00
C GLU A 639 34.78 -2.22 -48.55
N GLU A 640 35.02 -1.33 -47.61
CA GLU A 640 35.06 -1.65 -46.18
C GLU A 640 33.66 -2.02 -45.66
N ARG A 641 32.63 -1.29 -46.09
CA ARG A 641 31.22 -1.66 -45.82
C ARG A 641 30.86 -3.01 -46.44
N LYS A 642 31.26 -3.25 -47.68
CA LYS A 642 31.00 -4.53 -48.38
C LYS A 642 31.66 -5.70 -47.67
N GLN A 643 32.90 -5.54 -47.22
CA GLN A 643 33.60 -6.57 -46.47
C GLN A 643 32.94 -6.82 -45.09
N TYR A 644 32.51 -5.76 -44.39
CA TYR A 644 31.80 -5.90 -43.12
C TYR A 644 30.49 -6.68 -43.28
N ILE A 645 29.63 -6.25 -44.22
CA ILE A 645 28.35 -6.91 -44.51
C ILE A 645 28.58 -8.37 -44.91
N LYS A 646 29.62 -8.63 -45.70
CA LYS A 646 29.99 -9.99 -46.12
C LYS A 646 30.34 -10.87 -44.92
N ASN A 647 31.14 -10.37 -43.98
CA ASN A 647 31.50 -11.12 -42.77
C ASN A 647 30.27 -11.48 -41.92
N GLU A 648 29.32 -10.55 -41.75
CA GLU A 648 28.09 -10.82 -41.00
C GLU A 648 27.21 -11.88 -41.70
N LEU A 649 27.09 -11.82 -43.03
CA LEU A 649 26.35 -12.80 -43.81
C LEU A 649 27.06 -14.18 -43.87
N GLU A 650 28.39 -14.21 -43.91
CA GLU A 650 29.17 -15.44 -43.81
C GLU A 650 29.03 -16.07 -42.41
N SER A 651 29.00 -15.27 -41.35
CA SER A 651 28.70 -15.75 -40.00
C SER A 651 27.31 -16.37 -39.90
N LEU A 652 26.30 -15.73 -40.51
CA LEU A 652 24.94 -16.25 -40.58
C LEU A 652 24.86 -17.56 -41.40
N ARG A 653 25.60 -17.64 -42.51
CA ARG A 653 25.76 -18.88 -43.28
C ARG A 653 26.37 -19.99 -42.42
N ASP A 654 27.45 -19.73 -41.70
CA ASP A 654 28.13 -20.73 -40.87
C ASP A 654 27.20 -21.28 -39.77
N GLN A 655 26.33 -20.43 -39.22
CA GLN A 655 25.27 -20.86 -38.30
C GLN A 655 24.23 -21.77 -38.98
N LEU A 656 23.84 -21.48 -40.22
CA LEU A 656 22.97 -22.36 -41.01
C LEU A 656 23.66 -23.69 -41.39
N GLU A 657 24.96 -23.69 -41.68
CA GLU A 657 25.75 -24.90 -41.99
C GLU A 657 25.92 -25.83 -40.80
N SER A 658 26.09 -25.26 -39.61
CA SER A 658 26.13 -26.04 -38.35
C SER A 658 24.77 -26.63 -37.95
N GLU A 659 23.75 -26.49 -38.81
CA GLU A 659 22.36 -26.85 -38.56
C GLU A 659 21.76 -26.20 -37.30
N MET A 660 22.34 -25.08 -36.84
CA MET A 660 21.80 -24.30 -35.74
C MET A 660 20.40 -23.78 -36.08
N TYR A 661 20.20 -23.39 -37.34
CA TYR A 661 18.90 -23.08 -37.92
C TYR A 661 18.71 -23.84 -39.25
N PRO A 662 17.51 -24.38 -39.55
CA PRO A 662 17.29 -25.10 -40.80
C PRO A 662 17.13 -24.18 -42.02
N GLU A 663 16.61 -22.97 -41.79
CA GLU A 663 16.33 -21.91 -42.77
C GLU A 663 16.09 -20.58 -42.02
N ILE A 664 15.89 -19.49 -42.75
CA ILE A 664 15.50 -18.17 -42.24
C ILE A 664 14.11 -17.83 -42.79
N ASP A 665 13.18 -17.50 -41.91
CA ASP A 665 11.82 -17.09 -42.30
C ASP A 665 11.79 -15.67 -42.87
N ILE A 666 12.44 -14.72 -42.19
CA ILE A 666 12.53 -13.33 -42.63
C ILE A 666 13.93 -12.80 -42.33
N LEU A 667 14.62 -12.30 -43.37
CA LEU A 667 15.80 -11.44 -43.20
C LEU A 667 15.38 -9.99 -43.45
N ARG A 668 15.32 -9.19 -42.39
CA ARG A 668 14.96 -7.77 -42.49
C ARG A 668 16.23 -6.91 -42.53
N VAL A 669 16.37 -6.11 -43.57
CA VAL A 669 17.47 -5.16 -43.74
C VAL A 669 17.02 -3.79 -43.25
N ASN A 670 17.83 -3.14 -42.41
CA ASN A 670 17.49 -1.85 -41.83
C ASN A 670 17.43 -0.75 -42.89
N GLY A 671 16.23 -0.21 -43.10
CA GLY A 671 15.94 0.88 -44.03
C GLY A 671 16.65 2.20 -43.72
N LYS A 672 17.23 2.36 -42.50
CA LYS A 672 18.08 3.52 -42.15
C LYS A 672 19.35 3.61 -43.00
N TYR A 673 19.81 2.49 -43.57
CA TYR A 673 21.06 2.39 -44.34
C TYR A 673 20.81 2.03 -45.82
N PRO A 674 20.28 2.95 -46.63
CA PRO A 674 19.89 2.65 -48.02
C PRO A 674 21.07 2.19 -48.90
N ALA A 675 22.30 2.59 -48.55
CA ALA A 675 23.52 2.15 -49.25
C ALA A 675 23.87 0.67 -49.00
N ALA A 676 23.38 0.06 -47.91
CA ALA A 676 23.63 -1.35 -47.61
C ALA A 676 22.76 -2.29 -48.45
N LYS A 677 21.56 -1.86 -48.86
CA LYS A 677 20.61 -2.66 -49.64
C LYS A 677 21.21 -3.32 -50.88
N PRO A 678 21.79 -2.57 -51.85
CA PRO A 678 22.33 -3.19 -53.07
C PRO A 678 23.52 -4.11 -52.77
N ILE A 679 24.28 -3.83 -51.71
CA ILE A 679 25.42 -4.65 -51.28
C ILE A 679 24.92 -5.99 -50.71
N ILE A 680 23.89 -5.96 -49.86
CA ILE A 680 23.28 -7.16 -49.28
C ILE A 680 22.63 -8.02 -50.37
N GLU A 681 21.88 -7.42 -51.30
CA GLU A 681 21.27 -8.13 -52.42
C GLU A 681 22.32 -8.84 -53.28
N GLU A 682 23.47 -8.20 -53.54
CA GLU A 682 24.60 -8.81 -54.23
C GLU A 682 25.23 -9.95 -53.41
N LEU A 683 25.48 -9.73 -52.11
CA LEU A 683 26.16 -10.68 -51.25
C LEU A 683 25.32 -11.93 -50.95
N LEU A 684 24.00 -11.80 -50.79
CA LEU A 684 23.10 -12.95 -50.64
C LEU A 684 23.15 -13.91 -51.84
N GLN A 685 23.53 -13.41 -53.01
CA GLN A 685 23.68 -14.20 -54.24
C GLN A 685 25.08 -14.78 -54.43
N THR A 686 26.08 -14.33 -53.66
CA THR A 686 27.49 -14.71 -53.83
C THR A 686 28.08 -15.45 -52.63
N VAL A 687 27.51 -15.28 -51.43
CA VAL A 687 27.83 -16.11 -50.27
C VAL A 687 27.20 -17.48 -50.47
N THR A 688 28.04 -18.50 -50.59
CA THR A 688 27.64 -19.89 -50.81
C THR A 688 28.00 -20.76 -49.62
N PHE A 689 27.16 -21.77 -49.40
CA PHE A 689 27.40 -22.93 -48.56
C PHE A 689 28.49 -23.84 -49.14
N LEU A 690 29.06 -24.73 -48.32
CA LEU A 690 30.06 -25.73 -48.71
C LEU A 690 29.54 -26.71 -49.78
N ASP A 691 28.22 -26.93 -49.82
CA ASP A 691 27.55 -27.77 -50.82
C ASP A 691 27.26 -27.03 -52.15
N GLY A 692 27.63 -25.75 -52.24
CA GLY A 692 27.45 -24.91 -53.41
C GLY A 692 26.11 -24.18 -53.50
N HIS A 693 25.18 -24.40 -52.57
CA HIS A 693 23.94 -23.63 -52.50
C HIS A 693 24.21 -22.19 -52.06
N LYS A 694 23.38 -21.24 -52.50
CA LYS A 694 23.51 -19.83 -52.08
C LYS A 694 22.81 -19.57 -50.75
N LEU A 695 23.32 -18.61 -49.97
CA LEU A 695 22.67 -18.16 -48.73
C LEU A 695 21.21 -17.74 -48.96
N ALA A 696 20.93 -17.04 -50.07
CA ALA A 696 19.57 -16.65 -50.45
C ALA A 696 18.59 -17.84 -50.57
N GLU A 697 19.06 -19.04 -50.93
CA GLU A 697 18.21 -20.23 -51.09
C GLU A 697 17.69 -20.77 -49.75
N LYS A 698 18.29 -20.35 -48.63
CA LYS A 698 17.86 -20.67 -47.27
C LYS A 698 17.05 -19.56 -46.60
N ILE A 699 16.70 -18.48 -47.32
CA ILE A 699 15.93 -17.35 -46.81
C ILE A 699 14.60 -17.29 -47.53
N LYS A 700 13.49 -17.44 -46.79
CA LYS A 700 12.14 -17.41 -47.38
C LYS A 700 11.73 -16.03 -47.86
N ASN A 701 12.03 -15.00 -47.06
CA ASN A 701 11.65 -13.63 -47.36
C ASN A 701 12.76 -12.65 -46.96
N VAL A 702 12.99 -11.64 -47.80
CA VAL A 702 13.89 -10.52 -47.50
C VAL A 702 13.08 -9.24 -47.47
N GLU A 703 13.06 -8.57 -46.32
CA GLU A 703 12.30 -7.34 -46.10
C GLU A 703 13.23 -6.14 -46.01
N PHE A 704 12.75 -4.98 -46.47
CA PHE A 704 13.46 -3.72 -46.33
C PHE A 704 12.56 -2.75 -45.57
N SER A 705 12.84 -2.53 -44.29
CA SER A 705 12.06 -1.62 -43.46
C SER A 705 12.95 -0.97 -42.40
N PRO A 706 12.66 0.27 -41.96
CA PRO A 706 13.42 0.91 -40.89
C PRO A 706 13.32 0.11 -39.58
N LEU A 707 14.45 -0.07 -38.89
CA LEU A 707 14.47 -0.61 -37.52
C LEU A 707 14.57 0.55 -36.51
N ASP A 708 14.01 0.35 -35.32
CA ASP A 708 14.07 1.34 -34.23
C ASP A 708 15.49 1.46 -33.62
N ASN A 709 16.36 0.49 -33.87
CA ASN A 709 17.76 0.46 -33.45
C ASN A 709 18.74 0.66 -34.64
N ASP A 710 20.04 0.64 -34.36
CA ASP A 710 21.11 0.88 -35.34
C ASP A 710 21.73 -0.42 -35.90
N ALA A 711 21.12 -1.57 -35.63
CA ALA A 711 21.56 -2.83 -36.22
C ALA A 711 21.36 -2.82 -37.74
N LEU A 712 22.26 -3.48 -38.46
CA LEU A 712 22.19 -3.58 -39.92
C LEU A 712 21.07 -4.52 -40.39
N LEU A 713 20.90 -5.66 -39.72
CA LEU A 713 19.96 -6.72 -40.07
C LEU A 713 19.18 -7.16 -38.84
N GLU A 714 17.97 -7.67 -39.06
CA GLU A 714 17.14 -8.36 -38.09
C GLU A 714 16.69 -9.71 -38.70
N VAL A 715 17.00 -10.84 -38.04
CA VAL A 715 16.77 -12.18 -38.59
C VAL A 715 15.72 -12.96 -37.80
N PHE A 716 14.71 -13.47 -38.49
CA PHE A 716 13.67 -14.34 -37.93
C PHE A 716 13.88 -15.77 -38.40
N VAL A 717 14.11 -16.69 -37.45
CA VAL A 717 14.39 -18.11 -37.72
C VAL A 717 13.28 -19.01 -37.13
N PRO A 718 12.86 -20.07 -37.84
CA PRO A 718 11.98 -21.09 -37.29
C PRO A 718 12.72 -21.93 -36.24
N LEU A 719 12.05 -22.21 -35.12
CA LEU A 719 12.65 -22.96 -34.01
C LEU A 719 12.81 -24.44 -34.35
N LYS A 720 13.98 -25.00 -34.02
CA LYS A 720 14.22 -26.45 -34.04
C LYS A 720 13.71 -27.03 -32.72
N ARG A 721 12.76 -27.98 -32.79
CA ARG A 721 12.19 -28.62 -31.59
C ARG A 721 13.27 -29.22 -30.68
N GLY A 722 13.28 -28.79 -29.41
CA GLY A 722 14.03 -29.43 -28.33
C GLY A 722 15.43 -28.87 -28.05
N TYR A 723 15.73 -27.61 -28.39
CA TYR A 723 16.92 -26.89 -27.93
C TYR A 723 16.53 -25.52 -27.41
N MET A 724 17.09 -25.10 -26.28
CA MET A 724 16.82 -23.76 -25.74
C MET A 724 17.52 -22.68 -26.57
N ASP A 725 16.79 -22.17 -27.55
CA ASP A 725 17.25 -21.06 -28.37
C ASP A 725 17.02 -19.70 -27.68
N TRP A 726 17.65 -18.67 -28.24
CA TRP A 726 17.48 -17.27 -27.84
C TRP A 726 16.01 -16.83 -27.80
N ASN A 727 15.20 -17.41 -28.67
CA ASN A 727 13.80 -17.08 -28.83
C ASN A 727 12.91 -17.59 -27.68
N THR A 728 13.13 -18.83 -27.26
CA THR A 728 12.50 -19.44 -26.07
C THR A 728 12.93 -18.70 -24.81
N SER A 729 14.22 -18.44 -24.74
CA SER A 729 14.85 -17.67 -23.68
C SER A 729 14.23 -16.28 -23.50
N GLN A 730 14.02 -15.56 -24.61
CA GLN A 730 13.32 -14.28 -24.64
C GLN A 730 11.84 -14.42 -24.26
N ALA A 731 11.17 -15.50 -24.66
CA ALA A 731 9.79 -15.76 -24.26
C ALA A 731 9.68 -15.99 -22.74
N ILE A 732 10.59 -16.79 -22.15
CA ILE A 732 10.68 -16.98 -20.69
C ILE A 732 10.94 -15.65 -20.01
N TRP A 733 11.88 -14.86 -20.51
CA TRP A 733 12.17 -13.52 -19.98
C TRP A 733 10.93 -12.60 -20.02
N ARG A 734 10.21 -12.54 -21.15
CA ARG A 734 8.99 -11.71 -21.29
C ARG A 734 7.90 -12.14 -20.33
N ILE A 735 7.62 -13.44 -20.25
CA ILE A 735 6.61 -13.97 -19.33
C ILE A 735 7.02 -13.68 -17.88
N ASN A 736 8.29 -13.87 -17.53
CA ASN A 736 8.78 -13.53 -16.20
C ASN A 736 8.72 -12.03 -15.91
N GLN A 737 8.95 -11.15 -16.88
CA GLN A 737 8.77 -9.71 -16.71
C GLN A 737 7.30 -9.34 -16.50
N ASP A 738 6.39 -9.95 -17.27
CA ASP A 738 4.95 -9.73 -17.14
C ASP A 738 4.39 -10.27 -15.82
N LEU A 739 5.00 -11.33 -15.27
CA LEU A 739 4.65 -11.90 -13.97
C LEU A 739 5.37 -11.19 -12.81
N ARG A 740 6.59 -10.69 -13.01
CA ARG A 740 7.51 -10.20 -11.97
C ARG A 740 8.39 -9.03 -12.47
N PRO A 741 7.84 -7.80 -12.49
CA PRO A 741 8.53 -6.64 -13.06
C PRO A 741 9.75 -6.12 -12.27
N ASP A 742 9.92 -6.46 -10.99
CA ASP A 742 10.82 -5.70 -10.11
C ASP A 742 12.25 -6.28 -9.92
N GLU A 743 12.54 -7.54 -10.26
CA GLU A 743 13.85 -8.14 -9.94
C GLU A 743 14.24 -9.28 -10.90
N PHE A 744 15.02 -9.03 -11.96
CA PHE A 744 15.74 -10.12 -12.64
C PHE A 744 17.10 -9.67 -13.22
N MET A 745 18.17 -10.20 -12.63
CA MET A 745 19.57 -10.06 -13.08
C MET A 745 19.99 -11.33 -13.87
N LEU A 746 20.24 -11.19 -15.17
CA LEU A 746 20.98 -12.07 -16.11
C LEU A 746 20.71 -13.60 -16.17
N GLN A 747 19.99 -14.22 -15.23
CA GLN A 747 19.57 -15.63 -15.24
C GLN A 747 18.05 -15.72 -15.34
N TRP A 748 17.51 -16.67 -16.11
CA TRP A 748 16.06 -16.84 -16.22
C TRP A 748 15.59 -18.00 -15.36
N THR A 749 14.47 -17.81 -14.67
CA THR A 749 13.93 -18.82 -13.77
C THR A 749 12.62 -19.37 -14.33
N ILE A 750 12.51 -20.69 -14.39
CA ILE A 750 11.22 -21.38 -14.49
C ILE A 750 10.78 -21.67 -13.06
N ASP A 751 9.70 -21.04 -12.63
CA ASP A 751 9.10 -21.24 -11.32
C ASP A 751 7.62 -21.59 -11.45
N ARG A 752 6.95 -21.70 -10.29
CA ARG A 752 5.56 -22.07 -10.20
C ARG A 752 4.65 -21.14 -11.02
N ASP A 753 4.79 -19.83 -10.85
CA ASP A 753 3.93 -18.84 -11.49
C ASP A 753 4.10 -18.88 -13.02
N PHE A 754 5.35 -19.01 -13.48
CA PHE A 754 5.64 -19.20 -14.90
C PHE A 754 4.97 -20.47 -15.45
N LEU A 755 5.10 -21.61 -14.75
CA LEU A 755 4.51 -22.87 -15.20
C LEU A 755 2.98 -22.82 -15.18
N GLU A 756 2.36 -22.24 -14.15
CA GLU A 756 0.91 -22.07 -14.06
C GLU A 756 0.38 -21.25 -15.23
N ALA A 757 1.00 -20.10 -15.54
CA ALA A 757 0.64 -19.27 -16.69
C ALA A 757 0.75 -20.04 -18.01
N LEU A 758 1.82 -20.83 -18.16
CA LEU A 758 2.06 -21.63 -19.35
C LEU A 758 1.06 -22.77 -19.50
N ILE A 759 0.76 -23.49 -18.41
CA ILE A 759 -0.16 -24.62 -18.42
C ILE A 759 -1.58 -24.15 -18.70
N GLU A 760 -2.03 -23.07 -18.06
CA GLU A 760 -3.38 -22.54 -18.25
C GLU A 760 -3.63 -22.11 -19.70
N ALA A 761 -2.59 -21.63 -20.36
CA ALA A 761 -2.66 -21.24 -21.76
C ALA A 761 -2.52 -22.41 -22.75
N TYR A 762 -1.91 -23.50 -22.29
CA TYR A 762 -1.72 -24.71 -23.08
C TYR A 762 -2.90 -25.67 -23.01
N SER A 763 -3.59 -25.68 -21.86
CA SER A 763 -4.80 -26.47 -21.58
C SER A 763 -6.02 -25.85 -22.25
#